data_AF-A0A958AZY2-F1
#
_entry.id   AF-A0A958AZY2-F1
#
_cell.length_a   1.000
_cell.length_b   1.000
_cell.length_c   1.000
_cell.angle_alpha   90.00
_cell.angle_beta   90.00
_cell.angle_gamma   90.00
#
_symmetry.space_group_name_H-M   'P 1'
#
loop_
_entity.id
_entity.type
_entity.pdbx_description
1 polymer ?
#
loop_
_entity_poly.entity_id
_entity_poly.type
_entity_poly.pdbx_seq_one_letter_code
_entity_poly.pdbx_strand_id
1 'polypeptide(L)'
;MRRQRRMSLILIIALLAAAALPAVSGAASPPLAPLTPTQVNVAGSFEEAIGGANWNNDDPLTDMGDANLDGVWKFNATFPGAGNYEYKIVENADWSLAYPADNVPFSVEANEEVGWYYDENDHYVSDTTRHVVATAVGDWPEAIGGVNWSPANLKTWMKDPDGDGVYAFSAALPAGDYQFKVAMNESWDVSYPADNVPFTVPAGGSDVTFLFDSATNDVSFEVGGGAPPLVVTFPGDWPEAAGLGNNWDPGNLAIQANDDNNDGVWKFVTDAVPAGSYQFKAAVGGTWDENYGVNGTPNGDNVPFTTDGGTVNFYYDRDSGDNFVASRPDYTIPVVAGDFLEAIGGANWSPDNLRSWMKDPDGDGVYTFIAQDVPEGDWQYKVALNESWDVSYPQDNVQFSVPAGGGNVTFSYDGVTHEVSQVVSANMPPDEELVQPAIQTPIQDNVMYFALTDRMWNADPSNDEGAAPGGTLEETGFLPTDKSFYHGGDLAGMIDQLDYLEGMGINSIWLTPVFENIPTGPDASTPYGFAGSYHGYWALDWENADPHLGTNAELQAYIDAAHARGIKVFFDIVANHSADIITYVQNEFTYRNKADYPYRDANGQAFDDRDYALADTFPPLDVDISFPYTPTIPAGDEDAKNPDWLNNPLYYHNRGDSTFVGESSQYGDFFGLDDLFTEQVDVVNGFINIFNFWVDNFDIDGYRLDTAKHVNIEFWQRVAPAVLEHAQS
;
A
#
# COMPACT_ATOMS: atom_id res chain seq x y z
N MET A 1 -28.33 -17.44 -44.54
CA MET A 1 -26.93 -17.90 -44.40
C MET A 1 -26.28 -17.06 -43.32
N ARG A 2 -26.57 -17.34 -42.04
CA ARG A 2 -25.84 -16.75 -40.91
C ARG A 2 -24.50 -17.50 -40.86
N ARG A 3 -23.42 -16.81 -41.21
CA ARG A 3 -22.07 -17.39 -41.29
C ARG A 3 -21.58 -17.67 -39.88
N GLN A 4 -21.06 -18.88 -39.68
CA GLN A 4 -20.14 -19.23 -38.61
C GLN A 4 -19.06 -18.15 -38.47
N ARG A 5 -19.16 -17.30 -37.43
CA ARG A 5 -18.00 -16.66 -36.80
C ARG A 5 -17.95 -17.26 -35.41
N ARG A 6 -16.88 -18.01 -35.12
CA ARG A 6 -16.57 -18.45 -33.77
C ARG A 6 -16.08 -17.21 -33.02
N MET A 7 -16.93 -16.61 -32.20
CA MET A 7 -16.52 -15.52 -31.30
C MET A 7 -15.87 -16.14 -30.05
N SER A 8 -14.74 -15.56 -29.65
CA SER A 8 -14.14 -15.79 -28.34
C SER A 8 -14.64 -14.64 -27.48
N LEU A 9 -15.62 -14.90 -26.62
CA LEU A 9 -16.00 -13.95 -25.58
C LEU A 9 -14.79 -13.74 -24.67
N ILE A 10 -14.50 -12.49 -24.32
CA ILE A 10 -13.34 -12.12 -23.52
C ILE A 10 -13.82 -11.46 -22.22
N LEU A 11 -13.41 -12.02 -21.08
CA LEU A 11 -13.66 -11.43 -19.77
C LEU A 11 -12.43 -10.62 -19.33
N ILE A 12 -12.62 -9.34 -18.98
CA ILE A 12 -11.57 -8.48 -18.46
C ILE A 12 -11.77 -8.34 -16.95
N ILE A 13 -10.90 -8.98 -16.19
CA ILE A 13 -10.70 -8.64 -14.78
C ILE A 13 -9.64 -7.53 -14.77
N ALA A 14 -10.07 -6.29 -14.88
CA ALA A 14 -9.20 -5.15 -14.62
C ALA A 14 -9.37 -4.76 -13.15
N LEU A 15 -8.32 -4.96 -12.34
CA LEU A 15 -8.16 -4.22 -11.09
C LEU A 15 -7.81 -2.77 -11.41
N LEU A 16 -8.77 -2.06 -11.98
CA LEU A 16 -8.77 -0.61 -11.99
C LEU A 16 -9.63 -0.21 -10.79
N ALA A 17 -9.01 0.46 -9.81
CA ALA A 17 -9.76 1.22 -8.84
C ALA A 17 -10.64 2.19 -9.64
N ALA A 18 -11.94 1.90 -9.74
CA ALA A 18 -12.88 2.89 -10.19
C ALA A 18 -12.74 4.05 -9.19
N ALA A 19 -12.30 5.20 -9.68
CA ALA A 19 -12.32 6.43 -8.91
C ALA A 19 -13.79 6.81 -8.67
N ALA A 20 -14.41 6.18 -7.67
CA ALA A 20 -15.43 6.86 -6.91
C ALA A 20 -14.73 8.07 -6.30
N LEU A 21 -15.04 9.26 -6.81
CA LEU A 21 -14.66 10.52 -6.17
C LEU A 21 -15.81 10.94 -5.25
N PRO A 22 -15.83 10.55 -3.97
CA PRO A 22 -16.34 11.41 -2.93
C PRO A 22 -15.20 12.31 -2.42
N ALA A 23 -15.51 13.58 -2.20
CA ALA A 23 -14.60 14.50 -1.52
C ALA A 23 -14.36 14.00 -0.09
N VAL A 24 -13.10 13.66 0.23
CA VAL A 24 -12.68 13.30 1.59
C VAL A 24 -12.87 14.52 2.50
N SER A 25 -13.73 14.37 3.51
CA SER A 25 -13.75 15.22 4.69
C SER A 25 -12.84 14.60 5.77
N GLY A 26 -12.13 15.46 6.50
CA GLY A 26 -10.94 15.11 7.25
C GLY A 26 -11.11 14.01 8.29
N ALA A 27 -10.45 12.88 8.04
CA ALA A 27 -9.92 11.97 9.06
C ALA A 27 -8.45 11.74 8.69
N ALA A 28 -7.54 11.92 9.65
CA ALA A 28 -6.12 11.70 9.42
C ALA A 28 -5.90 10.21 9.11
N SER A 29 -5.47 9.93 7.88
CA SER A 29 -5.02 8.60 7.45
C SER A 29 -3.86 8.13 8.32
N PRO A 30 -3.73 6.82 8.59
CA PRO A 30 -2.42 6.28 8.99
C PRO A 30 -1.39 6.61 7.89
N PRO A 31 -0.11 6.83 8.22
CA PRO A 31 0.88 7.21 7.23
C PRO A 31 0.93 6.13 6.14
N LEU A 32 0.56 6.54 4.94
CA LEU A 32 0.83 5.80 3.71
C LEU A 32 2.36 5.62 3.64
N ALA A 33 2.81 4.49 3.07
CA ALA A 33 4.19 4.36 2.63
C ALA A 33 4.59 5.64 1.85
N PRO A 34 5.82 6.17 2.02
CA PRO A 34 6.21 7.44 1.41
C PRO A 34 5.92 7.37 -0.09
N LEU A 35 5.04 8.27 -0.55
CA LEU A 35 4.77 8.43 -1.97
C LEU A 35 6.08 8.89 -2.60
N THR A 36 6.56 8.18 -3.61
CA THR A 36 7.67 8.66 -4.45
C THR A 36 7.34 10.10 -4.87
N PRO A 37 8.25 11.07 -4.67
CA PRO A 37 7.95 12.47 -4.99
C PRO A 37 7.58 12.59 -6.46
N THR A 38 6.47 13.29 -6.74
CA THR A 38 6.00 13.51 -8.11
C THR A 38 6.72 14.68 -8.79
N GLN A 39 7.39 15.52 -7.98
CA GLN A 39 8.18 16.67 -8.39
C GLN A 39 9.24 16.95 -7.32
N VAL A 40 10.47 17.27 -7.74
CA VAL A 40 11.57 17.68 -6.87
C VAL A 40 12.22 18.92 -7.46
N ASN A 41 12.36 19.98 -6.67
CA ASN A 41 12.98 21.24 -7.08
C ASN A 41 14.16 21.59 -6.18
N VAL A 42 15.22 22.14 -6.77
CA VAL A 42 16.26 22.83 -6.00
C VAL A 42 15.97 24.32 -5.97
N ALA A 43 15.49 24.80 -4.82
CA ALA A 43 15.05 26.18 -4.62
C ALA A 43 16.07 26.96 -3.80
N GLY A 44 16.34 28.22 -4.15
CA GLY A 44 17.34 28.99 -3.43
C GLY A 44 17.62 30.39 -3.97
N SER A 45 18.56 31.07 -3.32
CA SER A 45 18.96 32.43 -3.71
C SER A 45 19.72 32.50 -5.05
N PHE A 46 20.12 31.35 -5.57
CA PHE A 46 20.86 31.22 -6.82
C PHE A 46 19.97 31.32 -8.07
N GLU A 47 18.66 31.12 -7.94
CA GLU A 47 17.72 31.06 -9.06
C GLU A 47 17.73 32.35 -9.89
N GLU A 48 17.82 33.51 -9.25
CA GLU A 48 17.94 34.81 -9.94
C GLU A 48 19.20 34.87 -10.83
N ALA A 49 20.29 34.23 -10.42
CA ALA A 49 21.56 34.24 -11.15
C ALA A 49 21.50 33.40 -12.44
N ILE A 50 20.61 32.41 -12.49
CA ILE A 50 20.41 31.53 -13.66
C ILE A 50 19.14 31.88 -14.45
N GLY A 51 18.39 32.91 -14.02
CA GLY A 51 17.25 33.49 -14.76
C GLY A 51 15.87 33.11 -14.23
N GLY A 52 15.78 32.43 -13.08
CA GLY A 52 14.55 32.09 -12.37
C GLY A 52 14.14 33.12 -11.31
N ALA A 53 13.15 32.76 -10.48
CA ALA A 53 12.70 33.58 -9.36
C ALA A 53 13.32 33.10 -8.03
N ASN A 54 13.71 34.04 -7.16
CA ASN A 54 14.36 33.75 -5.88
C ASN A 54 13.48 32.90 -4.95
N TRP A 55 14.00 31.77 -4.45
CA TRP A 55 13.28 30.86 -3.54
C TRP A 55 11.95 30.37 -4.12
N ASN A 56 11.94 30.01 -5.40
CA ASN A 56 10.77 29.44 -6.06
C ASN A 56 10.84 27.92 -6.04
N ASN A 57 10.07 27.28 -5.16
CA ASN A 57 10.02 25.83 -5.02
C ASN A 57 9.16 25.10 -6.06
N ASP A 58 8.66 25.83 -7.06
CA ASP A 58 7.89 25.30 -8.20
C ASP A 58 8.39 25.99 -9.48
N ASP A 59 9.70 26.16 -9.62
CA ASP A 59 10.31 26.72 -10.83
C ASP A 59 10.66 25.59 -11.81
N PRO A 60 10.01 25.50 -12.98
CA PRO A 60 10.37 24.51 -14.00
C PRO A 60 11.82 24.65 -14.50
N LEU A 61 12.49 25.77 -14.21
CA LEU A 61 13.91 25.96 -14.51
C LEU A 61 14.82 25.13 -13.60
N THR A 62 14.38 24.81 -12.38
CA THR A 62 15.16 24.10 -11.34
C THR A 62 14.55 22.76 -10.95
N ASP A 63 13.63 22.24 -11.77
CA ASP A 63 13.15 20.86 -11.68
C ASP A 63 14.34 19.89 -11.77
N MET A 64 14.47 19.07 -10.74
CA MET A 64 15.42 17.97 -10.71
C MET A 64 14.80 16.77 -11.46
N GLY A 65 15.65 15.95 -12.07
CA GLY A 65 15.20 14.74 -12.77
C GLY A 65 15.93 13.49 -12.30
N ASP A 66 15.19 12.38 -12.22
CA ASP A 66 15.71 11.02 -12.11
C ASP A 66 15.42 10.25 -13.42
N ALA A 67 16.27 10.47 -14.42
CA ALA A 67 16.05 9.90 -15.76
C ALA A 67 16.39 8.41 -15.87
N ASN A 68 17.18 7.88 -14.95
CA ASN A 68 17.65 6.49 -14.92
C ASN A 68 16.93 5.64 -13.85
N LEU A 69 15.98 6.25 -13.11
CA LEU A 69 15.13 5.61 -12.11
C LEU A 69 15.97 4.93 -11.01
N ASP A 70 17.03 5.62 -10.59
CA ASP A 70 17.94 5.12 -9.55
C ASP A 70 17.63 5.67 -8.14
N GLY A 71 16.60 6.51 -8.01
CA GLY A 71 16.17 7.12 -6.76
C GLY A 71 16.94 8.39 -6.38
N VAL A 72 17.89 8.83 -7.24
CA VAL A 72 18.68 10.03 -7.02
C VAL A 72 18.32 11.10 -8.04
N TRP A 73 17.65 12.13 -7.56
CA TRP A 73 17.24 13.29 -8.35
C TRP A 73 18.43 14.23 -8.54
N LYS A 74 18.58 14.75 -9.77
CA LYS A 74 19.68 15.66 -10.10
C LYS A 74 19.28 16.89 -10.90
N PHE A 75 20.03 17.96 -10.69
CA PHE A 75 19.96 19.18 -11.48
C PHE A 75 21.36 19.78 -11.63
N ASN A 76 21.64 20.38 -12.80
CA ASN A 76 22.91 21.04 -13.07
C ASN A 76 22.66 22.44 -13.63
N ALA A 77 23.42 23.43 -13.16
CA ALA A 77 23.38 24.78 -13.71
C ALA A 77 24.76 25.42 -13.81
N THR A 78 24.98 26.21 -14.86
CA THR A 78 26.19 27.02 -15.04
C THR A 78 25.96 28.46 -14.60
N PHE A 79 26.86 28.98 -13.76
CA PHE A 79 26.76 30.32 -13.21
C PHE A 79 27.49 31.37 -14.06
N PRO A 80 26.83 32.45 -14.51
CA PRO A 80 27.46 33.46 -15.36
C PRO A 80 28.47 34.35 -14.61
N GLY A 81 28.50 34.33 -13.28
CA GLY A 81 29.40 35.12 -12.45
C GLY A 81 29.60 34.50 -11.08
N ALA A 82 30.68 34.90 -10.39
CA ALA A 82 30.99 34.43 -9.05
C ALA A 82 30.00 34.97 -8.01
N GLY A 83 29.66 34.16 -7.01
CA GLY A 83 28.69 34.53 -5.98
C GLY A 83 28.59 33.52 -4.84
N ASN A 84 27.95 33.95 -3.76
CA ASN A 84 27.61 33.10 -2.61
C ASN A 84 26.09 32.99 -2.55
N TYR A 85 25.62 31.76 -2.41
CA TYR A 85 24.21 31.43 -2.51
C TYR A 85 23.83 30.40 -1.44
N GLU A 86 22.54 30.16 -1.32
CA GLU A 86 21.95 29.17 -0.42
C GLU A 86 20.84 28.43 -1.16
N TYR A 87 20.62 27.17 -0.84
CA TYR A 87 19.55 26.36 -1.42
C TYR A 87 18.93 25.36 -0.43
N LYS A 88 17.80 24.79 -0.84
CA LYS A 88 17.15 23.59 -0.32
C LYS A 88 16.59 22.77 -1.46
N ILE A 89 16.38 21.48 -1.22
CA ILE A 89 15.57 20.62 -2.07
C ILE A 89 14.15 20.63 -1.54
N VAL A 90 13.16 20.69 -2.41
CA VAL A 90 11.74 20.75 -2.03
C VAL A 90 10.97 19.74 -2.86
N GLU A 91 10.19 18.89 -2.19
CA GLU A 91 9.31 17.94 -2.86
C GLU A 91 7.92 18.54 -3.08
N ASN A 92 7.32 18.23 -4.24
CA ASN A 92 5.92 18.52 -4.57
C ASN A 92 5.50 19.99 -4.34
N ALA A 93 6.44 20.93 -4.53
CA ALA A 93 6.25 22.35 -4.25
C ALA A 93 5.76 22.65 -2.81
N ASP A 94 6.10 21.81 -1.83
CA ASP A 94 5.68 21.95 -0.44
C ASP A 94 6.90 22.20 0.48
N TRP A 95 6.98 23.41 1.04
CA TRP A 95 8.06 23.77 1.98
C TRP A 95 8.09 22.95 3.28
N SER A 96 7.02 22.23 3.62
CA SER A 96 7.05 21.28 4.73
C SER A 96 7.83 20.00 4.41
N LEU A 97 8.08 19.74 3.12
CA LEU A 97 8.90 18.66 2.57
C LEU A 97 10.19 19.24 1.97
N ALA A 98 10.89 20.07 2.75
CA ALA A 98 12.12 20.72 2.33
C ALA A 98 13.34 20.18 3.09
N TYR A 99 14.40 19.87 2.33
CA TYR A 99 15.58 19.18 2.82
C TYR A 99 16.87 19.91 2.41
N PRO A 100 17.88 20.01 3.30
CA PRO A 100 17.76 19.82 4.74
C PRO A 100 16.93 20.94 5.40
N ALA A 101 16.64 20.80 6.69
CA ALA A 101 15.82 21.77 7.44
C ALA A 101 16.43 23.18 7.45
N ASP A 102 17.76 23.28 7.46
CA ASP A 102 18.49 24.53 7.34
C ASP A 102 18.92 24.80 5.89
N ASN A 103 19.14 26.06 5.55
CA ASN A 103 19.62 26.45 4.22
C ASN A 103 21.06 25.96 4.02
N VAL A 104 21.36 25.38 2.86
CA VAL A 104 22.71 24.93 2.52
C VAL A 104 23.47 26.04 1.80
N PRO A 105 24.55 26.60 2.37
CA PRO A 105 25.33 27.62 1.71
C PRO A 105 26.31 27.00 0.70
N PHE A 106 26.50 27.66 -0.44
CA PHE A 106 27.54 27.31 -1.41
C PHE A 106 28.12 28.56 -2.09
N SER A 107 29.27 28.40 -2.74
CA SER A 107 29.96 29.49 -3.42
C SER A 107 30.45 29.01 -4.78
N VAL A 108 30.33 29.87 -5.78
CA VAL A 108 30.68 29.56 -7.16
C VAL A 108 31.60 30.62 -7.74
N GLU A 109 32.48 30.20 -8.62
CA GLU A 109 33.30 31.05 -9.48
C GLU A 109 32.59 31.33 -10.82
N ALA A 110 33.09 32.31 -11.58
CA ALA A 110 32.48 32.68 -12.85
C ALA A 110 32.62 31.57 -13.91
N ASN A 111 31.50 31.15 -14.49
CA ASN A 111 31.34 30.04 -15.44
C ASN A 111 31.57 28.64 -14.82
N GLU A 112 31.41 28.51 -13.50
CA GLU A 112 31.39 27.22 -12.83
C GLU A 112 30.04 26.52 -13.04
N GLU A 113 30.06 25.21 -13.26
CA GLU A 113 28.87 24.36 -13.27
C GLU A 113 28.74 23.69 -11.91
N VAL A 114 27.53 23.74 -11.34
CA VAL A 114 27.19 23.08 -10.07
C VAL A 114 26.15 22.01 -10.36
N GLY A 115 26.39 20.81 -9.83
CA GLY A 115 25.40 19.74 -9.76
C GLY A 115 24.84 19.63 -8.35
N TRP A 116 23.52 19.43 -8.25
CA TRP A 116 22.80 19.12 -7.02
C TRP A 116 22.24 17.71 -7.09
N TYR A 117 22.33 17.00 -5.97
CA TYR A 117 21.91 15.61 -5.83
C TYR A 117 21.02 15.46 -4.61
N TYR A 118 19.96 14.67 -4.77
CA TYR A 118 18.99 14.38 -3.73
C TYR A 118 18.60 12.90 -3.80
N ASP A 119 18.79 12.17 -2.71
CA ASP A 119 18.27 10.81 -2.58
C ASP A 119 16.90 10.84 -1.92
N GLU A 120 15.89 10.30 -2.61
CA GLU A 120 14.51 10.31 -2.12
C GLU A 120 14.27 9.37 -0.94
N ASN A 121 15.15 8.39 -0.70
CA ASN A 121 14.94 7.36 0.32
C ASN A 121 15.38 7.83 1.72
N ASP A 122 16.47 8.59 1.80
CA ASP A 122 17.02 9.08 3.07
C ASP A 122 17.14 10.61 3.13
N HIS A 123 16.65 11.29 2.09
CA HIS A 123 16.63 12.74 1.97
C HIS A 123 18.03 13.40 2.04
N TYR A 124 19.09 12.63 1.74
CA TYR A 124 20.45 13.17 1.71
C TYR A 124 20.62 14.12 0.54
N VAL A 125 21.14 15.31 0.84
CA VAL A 125 21.33 16.42 -0.11
C VAL A 125 22.80 16.73 -0.26
N SER A 126 23.27 16.86 -1.50
CA SER A 126 24.65 17.22 -1.79
C SER A 126 24.79 18.10 -3.02
N ASP A 127 25.97 18.73 -3.14
CA ASP A 127 26.36 19.50 -4.32
C ASP A 127 27.84 19.35 -4.63
N THR A 128 28.19 19.56 -5.89
CA THR A 128 29.55 19.38 -6.41
C THR A 128 30.55 20.42 -5.93
N THR A 129 30.13 21.49 -5.24
CA THR A 129 31.06 22.50 -4.72
C THR A 129 31.60 22.15 -3.33
N ARG A 130 30.85 21.35 -2.57
CA ARG A 130 31.20 20.97 -1.19
C ARG A 130 31.65 19.52 -1.07
N HIS A 131 31.14 18.63 -1.92
CA HIS A 131 31.36 17.19 -1.80
C HIS A 131 31.77 16.57 -3.14
N VAL A 132 32.44 15.43 -3.05
CA VAL A 132 32.65 14.55 -4.21
C VAL A 132 31.46 13.63 -4.38
N VAL A 133 31.09 13.34 -5.63
CA VAL A 133 30.07 12.33 -5.93
C VAL A 133 30.79 11.00 -6.13
N ALA A 134 30.75 10.13 -5.13
CA ALA A 134 31.43 8.83 -5.14
C ALA A 134 30.42 7.69 -5.29
N THR A 135 30.66 6.77 -6.23
CA THR A 135 29.73 5.67 -6.52
C THR A 135 30.44 4.33 -6.39
N ALA A 136 29.90 3.43 -5.56
CA ALA A 136 30.42 2.07 -5.44
C ALA A 136 29.95 1.21 -6.62
N VAL A 137 30.86 0.92 -7.55
CA VAL A 137 30.58 0.23 -8.82
C VAL A 137 31.21 -1.16 -8.82
N GLY A 138 30.50 -2.15 -9.35
CA GLY A 138 30.98 -3.54 -9.35
C GLY A 138 30.12 -4.49 -10.16
N ASP A 139 30.28 -5.79 -9.93
CA ASP A 139 29.45 -6.88 -10.48
C ASP A 139 28.35 -7.36 -9.50
N TRP A 140 28.10 -6.60 -8.44
CA TRP A 140 27.08 -6.82 -7.42
C TRP A 140 25.87 -5.88 -7.47
N PRO A 141 25.92 -4.63 -8.00
CA PRO A 141 24.77 -3.71 -7.95
C PRO A 141 23.47 -4.26 -8.56
N GLU A 142 23.54 -5.13 -9.57
CA GLU A 142 22.35 -5.79 -10.14
C GLU A 142 21.57 -6.61 -9.10
N ALA A 143 22.25 -7.16 -8.08
CA ALA A 143 21.61 -7.92 -7.00
C ALA A 143 20.68 -7.07 -6.12
N ILE A 144 20.86 -5.75 -6.12
CA ILE A 144 20.00 -4.79 -5.41
C ILE A 144 19.19 -3.91 -6.38
N GLY A 145 19.06 -4.35 -7.64
CA GLY A 145 18.32 -3.64 -8.68
C GLY A 145 19.01 -2.36 -9.18
N GLY A 146 20.34 -2.28 -9.08
CA GLY A 146 21.18 -1.27 -9.71
C GLY A 146 21.78 -1.78 -11.03
N VAL A 147 22.78 -1.06 -11.57
CA VAL A 147 23.45 -1.43 -12.83
C VAL A 147 24.91 -1.74 -12.60
N ASN A 148 25.32 -2.96 -12.97
CA ASN A 148 26.72 -3.40 -12.87
C ASN A 148 27.66 -2.49 -13.67
N TRP A 149 28.81 -2.15 -13.07
CA TRP A 149 29.87 -1.32 -13.66
C TRP A 149 29.40 0.03 -14.24
N SER A 150 28.41 0.68 -13.61
CA SER A 150 27.86 1.96 -14.06
C SER A 150 28.13 3.09 -13.04
N PRO A 151 29.12 3.97 -13.28
CA PRO A 151 29.35 5.15 -12.46
C PRO A 151 28.17 6.12 -12.43
N ALA A 152 27.35 6.12 -13.49
CA ALA A 152 26.20 7.01 -13.63
C ALA A 152 24.91 6.43 -13.01
N ASN A 153 24.98 5.28 -12.31
CA ASN A 153 23.85 4.74 -11.55
C ASN A 153 24.15 4.99 -10.06
N LEU A 154 23.51 6.01 -9.51
CA LEU A 154 23.71 6.50 -8.15
C LEU A 154 22.89 5.74 -7.10
N LYS A 155 22.28 4.61 -7.48
CA LYS A 155 21.69 3.67 -6.51
C LYS A 155 22.70 3.18 -5.47
N THR A 156 23.99 3.22 -5.81
CA THR A 156 25.12 2.88 -4.94
C THR A 156 25.95 4.11 -4.57
N TRP A 157 25.30 5.29 -4.52
CA TRP A 157 25.93 6.54 -4.13
C TRP A 157 26.43 6.44 -2.68
N MET A 158 27.72 6.72 -2.51
CA MET A 158 28.38 6.74 -1.22
C MET A 158 28.23 8.13 -0.61
N LYS A 159 27.86 8.18 0.67
CA LYS A 159 27.49 9.41 1.39
C LYS A 159 28.41 9.64 2.58
N ASP A 160 28.62 10.91 2.90
CA ASP A 160 29.41 11.36 4.06
C ASP A 160 28.55 12.35 4.86
N PRO A 161 27.67 11.84 5.75
CA PRO A 161 26.75 12.68 6.52
C PRO A 161 27.42 13.41 7.69
N ASP A 162 28.51 12.91 8.25
CA ASP A 162 29.23 13.54 9.37
C ASP A 162 30.33 14.52 8.91
N GLY A 163 30.68 14.50 7.62
CA GLY A 163 31.62 15.41 6.99
C GLY A 163 33.08 15.11 7.36
N ASP A 164 33.38 13.87 7.78
CA ASP A 164 34.73 13.47 8.16
C ASP A 164 35.63 13.15 6.95
N GLY A 165 35.05 13.10 5.74
CA GLY A 165 35.72 12.80 4.48
C GLY A 165 35.72 11.32 4.10
N VAL A 166 35.05 10.46 4.88
CA VAL A 166 34.85 9.03 4.62
C VAL A 166 33.43 8.80 4.13
N TYR A 167 33.32 8.43 2.86
CA TYR A 167 32.05 8.13 2.21
C TYR A 167 31.71 6.66 2.40
N ALA A 168 30.45 6.36 2.72
CA ALA A 168 29.96 5.02 2.96
C ALA A 168 28.72 4.69 2.10
N PHE A 169 28.60 3.43 1.69
CA PHE A 169 27.38 2.85 1.14
C PHE A 169 27.21 1.44 1.68
N SER A 170 26.00 1.07 2.12
CA SER A 170 25.73 -0.26 2.69
C SER A 170 24.60 -0.95 1.95
N ALA A 171 24.72 -2.25 1.71
CA ALA A 171 23.65 -3.04 1.11
C ALA A 171 23.69 -4.52 1.55
N ALA A 172 22.52 -5.12 1.69
CA ALA A 172 22.38 -6.57 1.84
C ALA A 172 22.67 -7.26 0.51
N LEU A 173 23.70 -8.11 0.48
CA LEU A 173 24.11 -8.83 -0.73
C LEU A 173 23.91 -10.35 -0.58
N PRO A 174 23.53 -11.05 -1.66
CA PRO A 174 23.45 -12.50 -1.64
C PRO A 174 24.85 -13.14 -1.62
N ALA A 175 24.92 -14.37 -1.12
CA ALA A 175 26.15 -15.15 -1.06
C ALA A 175 26.83 -15.24 -2.44
N GLY A 176 28.12 -14.92 -2.51
CA GLY A 176 28.84 -14.87 -3.78
C GLY A 176 30.23 -14.27 -3.68
N ASP A 177 31.00 -14.43 -4.77
CA ASP A 177 32.29 -13.75 -4.97
C ASP A 177 32.06 -12.58 -5.94
N TYR A 178 32.45 -11.38 -5.51
CA TYR A 178 32.20 -10.13 -6.23
C TYR A 178 33.46 -9.28 -6.35
N GLN A 179 33.38 -8.23 -7.15
CA GLN A 179 34.39 -7.21 -7.31
C GLN A 179 33.78 -5.81 -7.33
N PHE A 180 34.49 -4.84 -6.77
CA PHE A 180 34.08 -3.44 -6.84
C PHE A 180 35.25 -2.46 -6.95
N LYS A 181 34.90 -1.20 -7.23
CA LYS A 181 35.71 0.02 -7.18
C LYS A 181 34.81 1.19 -6.81
N VAL A 182 35.41 2.36 -6.61
CA VAL A 182 34.70 3.62 -6.45
C VAL A 182 35.00 4.52 -7.65
N ALA A 183 33.96 4.97 -8.34
CA ALA A 183 34.07 5.92 -9.45
C ALA A 183 33.64 7.31 -8.98
N MET A 184 34.24 8.36 -9.58
CA MET A 184 33.99 9.75 -9.18
C MET A 184 33.21 10.50 -10.25
N ASN A 185 32.28 11.35 -9.80
CA ASN A 185 31.53 12.30 -10.60
C ASN A 185 30.87 11.64 -11.81
N GLU A 186 30.16 10.53 -11.56
CA GLU A 186 29.38 9.78 -12.55
C GLU A 186 30.19 9.29 -13.77
N SER A 187 31.53 9.21 -13.65
CA SER A 187 32.42 8.90 -14.77
C SER A 187 33.56 7.96 -14.38
N TRP A 188 34.20 7.38 -15.40
CA TRP A 188 35.40 6.58 -15.23
C TRP A 188 36.70 7.40 -15.28
N ASP A 189 36.60 8.73 -15.40
CA ASP A 189 37.78 9.60 -15.55
C ASP A 189 38.69 9.53 -14.32
N VAL A 190 38.08 9.38 -13.13
CA VAL A 190 38.76 9.15 -11.86
C VAL A 190 38.06 7.99 -11.14
N SER A 191 38.84 6.97 -10.76
CA SER A 191 38.34 5.84 -9.97
C SER A 191 39.45 5.25 -9.09
N TYR A 192 39.04 4.65 -7.98
CA TYR A 192 39.93 4.05 -6.99
C TYR A 192 39.43 2.67 -6.55
N PRO A 193 40.33 1.73 -6.22
CA PRO A 193 41.74 1.73 -6.64
C PRO A 193 41.84 1.48 -8.16
N ALA A 194 43.06 1.50 -8.70
CA ALA A 194 43.28 1.26 -10.15
C ALA A 194 42.85 -0.16 -10.59
N ASP A 195 42.99 -1.15 -9.72
CA ASP A 195 42.57 -2.54 -9.93
C ASP A 195 41.29 -2.87 -9.14
N ASN A 196 40.51 -3.85 -9.59
CA ASN A 196 39.25 -4.19 -8.93
C ASN A 196 39.52 -4.83 -7.57
N VAL A 197 38.73 -4.49 -6.55
CA VAL A 197 38.82 -5.06 -5.21
C VAL A 197 37.88 -6.26 -5.12
N PRO A 198 38.40 -7.50 -4.97
CA PRO A 198 37.55 -8.68 -4.79
C PRO A 198 37.06 -8.79 -3.33
N PHE A 199 35.83 -9.27 -3.15
CA PHE A 199 35.26 -9.63 -1.86
C PHE A 199 34.34 -10.85 -1.96
N THR A 200 34.08 -11.50 -0.82
CA THR A 200 33.25 -12.70 -0.73
C THR A 200 32.18 -12.51 0.33
N VAL A 201 30.92 -12.73 -0.04
CA VAL A 201 29.77 -12.72 0.87
C VAL A 201 29.47 -14.16 1.31
N PRO A 202 29.35 -14.43 2.62
CA PRO A 202 29.16 -15.78 3.14
C PRO A 202 27.84 -16.41 2.69
N ALA A 203 27.75 -17.74 2.83
CA ALA A 203 26.51 -18.48 2.61
C ALA A 203 25.41 -17.96 3.53
N GLY A 204 24.24 -17.65 2.97
CA GLY A 204 23.14 -16.98 3.67
C GLY A 204 22.98 -15.49 3.33
N GLY A 205 23.95 -14.89 2.63
CA GLY A 205 23.96 -13.44 2.39
C GLY A 205 24.52 -12.67 3.59
N SER A 206 24.82 -11.40 3.40
CA SER A 206 25.30 -10.52 4.47
C SER A 206 25.19 -9.05 4.04
N ASP A 207 25.07 -8.15 5.00
CA ASP A 207 25.28 -6.73 4.76
C ASP A 207 26.76 -6.47 4.43
N VAL A 208 26.97 -5.64 3.41
CA VAL A 208 28.28 -5.20 2.98
C VAL A 208 28.32 -3.69 2.99
N THR A 209 29.25 -3.14 3.77
CA THR A 209 29.54 -1.70 3.83
C THR A 209 30.77 -1.41 2.99
N PHE A 210 30.64 -0.52 2.01
CA PHE A 210 31.71 -0.02 1.17
C PHE A 210 32.15 1.36 1.68
N LEU A 211 33.46 1.59 1.77
CA LEU A 211 34.04 2.80 2.34
C LEU A 211 35.04 3.43 1.37
N PHE A 212 35.02 4.76 1.29
CA PHE A 212 35.97 5.57 0.51
C PHE A 212 36.46 6.78 1.30
N ASP A 213 37.74 6.81 1.64
CA ASP A 213 38.39 7.96 2.26
C ASP A 213 38.88 8.93 1.17
N SER A 214 38.26 10.09 1.07
CA SER A 214 38.58 11.10 0.06
C SER A 214 39.92 11.80 0.26
N ALA A 215 40.50 11.76 1.47
CA ALA A 215 41.80 12.37 1.77
C ALA A 215 42.96 11.47 1.33
N THR A 216 42.81 10.14 1.48
CA THR A 216 43.83 9.15 1.11
C THR A 216 43.58 8.49 -0.24
N ASN A 217 42.34 8.54 -0.73
CA ASN A 217 41.79 7.74 -1.83
C ASN A 217 41.76 6.23 -1.54
N ASP A 218 41.78 5.84 -0.26
CA ASP A 218 41.69 4.45 0.15
C ASP A 218 40.24 3.96 0.02
N VAL A 219 40.10 2.76 -0.56
CA VAL A 219 38.83 2.06 -0.72
C VAL A 219 38.88 0.79 0.10
N SER A 220 37.86 0.57 0.92
CA SER A 220 37.74 -0.63 1.74
C SER A 220 36.29 -1.11 1.81
N PHE A 221 36.08 -2.29 2.37
CA PHE A 221 34.76 -2.88 2.56
C PHE A 221 34.74 -3.75 3.81
N GLU A 222 33.55 -3.93 4.38
CA GLU A 222 33.30 -4.82 5.51
C GLU A 222 32.13 -5.75 5.16
N VAL A 223 32.32 -7.05 5.35
CA VAL A 223 31.27 -8.08 5.14
C VAL A 223 30.79 -8.52 6.52
N GLY A 224 29.49 -8.39 6.77
CA GLY A 224 28.91 -8.52 8.11
C GLY A 224 29.22 -7.32 9.00
N GLY A 225 29.78 -6.25 8.44
CA GLY A 225 29.91 -4.96 9.09
C GLY A 225 28.71 -4.12 8.69
N GLY A 226 27.84 -3.82 9.66
CA GLY A 226 26.83 -2.79 9.50
C GLY A 226 27.46 -1.43 9.15
N ALA A 227 26.61 -0.45 8.86
CA ALA A 227 26.96 0.95 8.70
C ALA A 227 28.03 1.43 9.72
N PRO A 228 28.78 2.53 9.45
CA PRO A 228 29.68 3.13 10.45
C PRO A 228 29.01 3.11 11.83
N PRO A 229 29.73 2.71 12.89
CA PRO A 229 29.12 2.18 14.11
C PRO A 229 28.02 3.12 14.57
N LEU A 230 26.78 2.63 14.48
CA LEU A 230 25.60 3.39 14.81
C LEU A 230 25.78 3.95 16.23
N VAL A 231 25.97 5.26 16.33
CA VAL A 231 26.15 5.91 17.64
C VAL A 231 24.78 5.99 18.28
N VAL A 232 24.48 5.04 19.16
CA VAL A 232 23.28 5.04 19.99
C VAL A 232 23.65 5.51 21.39
N THR A 233 22.97 6.54 21.88
CA THR A 233 23.12 7.05 23.26
C THR A 233 21.75 7.11 23.96
N PHE A 234 21.76 7.15 25.30
CA PHE A 234 20.53 7.24 26.11
C PHE A 234 20.39 8.57 26.88
N PRO A 235 20.34 9.74 26.20
CA PRO A 235 20.23 11.04 26.84
C PRO A 235 18.96 11.16 27.68
N GLY A 236 19.07 11.84 28.83
CA GLY A 236 17.97 12.02 29.78
C GLY A 236 18.31 12.99 30.90
N ASP A 237 17.51 13.00 31.97
CA ASP A 237 17.73 13.82 33.18
C ASP A 237 18.51 13.08 34.30
N TRP A 238 19.08 11.92 33.98
CA TRP A 238 19.85 11.05 34.86
C TRP A 238 21.39 11.13 34.71
N PRO A 239 22.00 11.42 33.53
CA PRO A 239 23.46 11.35 33.37
C PRO A 239 24.25 12.26 34.31
N GLU A 240 23.76 13.47 34.58
CA GLU A 240 24.40 14.41 35.50
C GLU A 240 24.41 13.87 36.93
N ALA A 241 23.29 13.28 37.38
CA ALA A 241 23.17 12.66 38.69
C ALA A 241 24.07 11.43 38.84
N ALA A 242 24.29 10.70 37.75
CA ALA A 242 25.20 9.56 37.66
C ALA A 242 26.68 9.97 37.49
N GLY A 243 26.98 11.25 37.27
CA GLY A 243 28.34 11.74 37.01
C GLY A 243 28.90 11.33 35.64
N LEU A 244 28.02 11.05 34.68
CA LEU A 244 28.34 10.56 33.33
C LEU A 244 28.22 11.62 32.25
N GLY A 245 28.11 12.91 32.61
CA GLY A 245 28.08 14.02 31.67
C GLY A 245 26.86 14.91 31.87
N ASN A 246 26.52 15.69 30.84
CA ASN A 246 25.38 16.59 30.88
C ASN A 246 24.06 15.85 30.62
N ASN A 247 22.98 16.34 31.23
CA ASN A 247 21.64 15.89 30.91
C ASN A 247 21.25 16.29 29.48
N TRP A 248 20.43 15.47 28.83
CA TRP A 248 19.86 15.70 27.49
C TRP A 248 20.90 15.98 26.39
N ASP A 249 22.09 15.37 26.50
CA ASP A 249 23.18 15.49 25.53
C ASP A 249 23.27 14.22 24.66
N PRO A 250 22.73 14.21 23.42
CA PRO A 250 22.72 13.04 22.56
C PRO A 250 24.12 12.67 22.05
N GLY A 251 25.07 13.61 22.06
CA GLY A 251 26.47 13.37 21.67
C GLY A 251 27.34 12.80 22.80
N ASN A 252 26.75 12.53 23.97
CA ASN A 252 27.51 12.08 25.13
C ASN A 252 27.92 10.60 25.01
N LEU A 253 29.16 10.37 24.57
CA LEU A 253 29.71 9.01 24.40
C LEU A 253 29.92 8.25 25.72
N ALA A 254 29.82 8.90 26.88
CA ALA A 254 29.89 8.19 28.17
C ALA A 254 28.64 7.34 28.47
N ILE A 255 27.56 7.55 27.70
CA ILE A 255 26.29 6.82 27.77
C ILE A 255 25.98 6.10 26.44
N GLN A 256 27.02 5.83 25.65
CA GLN A 256 26.91 5.09 24.40
C GLN A 256 26.58 3.62 24.65
N ALA A 257 25.60 3.13 23.90
CA ALA A 257 25.17 1.75 23.88
C ALA A 257 25.92 0.96 22.80
N ASN A 258 26.05 -0.36 23.00
CA ASN A 258 26.65 -1.27 22.02
C ASN A 258 25.73 -2.48 21.81
N ASP A 259 25.76 -3.03 20.59
CA ASP A 259 25.22 -4.34 20.27
C ASP A 259 26.38 -5.35 20.20
N ASP A 260 26.86 -5.78 21.38
CA ASP A 260 28.06 -6.61 21.50
C ASP A 260 27.86 -8.07 21.02
N ASN A 261 26.61 -8.55 21.01
CA ASN A 261 26.25 -9.92 20.62
C ASN A 261 25.56 -9.99 19.24
N ASN A 262 25.42 -8.85 18.56
CA ASN A 262 24.86 -8.71 17.23
C ASN A 262 23.41 -9.26 17.14
N ASP A 263 22.63 -9.00 18.19
CA ASP A 263 21.24 -9.42 18.29
C ASP A 263 20.24 -8.34 17.84
N GLY A 264 20.74 -7.16 17.45
CA GLY A 264 19.93 -6.04 16.96
C GLY A 264 19.47 -5.08 18.06
N VAL A 265 19.91 -5.30 19.31
CA VAL A 265 19.54 -4.48 20.47
C VAL A 265 20.75 -3.80 21.08
N TRP A 266 20.77 -2.48 20.99
CA TRP A 266 21.80 -1.65 21.61
C TRP A 266 21.56 -1.56 23.11
N LYS A 267 22.59 -1.92 23.87
CA LYS A 267 22.52 -1.96 25.33
C LYS A 267 23.55 -1.05 25.99
N PHE A 268 23.11 -0.33 27.02
CA PHE A 268 24.00 0.38 27.96
C PHE A 268 23.67 -0.03 29.40
N VAL A 269 24.71 -0.28 30.19
CA VAL A 269 24.57 -0.72 31.60
C VAL A 269 25.41 0.15 32.51
N THR A 270 24.82 0.61 33.62
CA THR A 270 25.53 1.43 34.61
C THR A 270 25.03 1.18 36.02
N ASP A 271 25.95 1.21 36.99
CA ASP A 271 25.65 1.14 38.42
C ASP A 271 25.61 2.54 39.08
N ALA A 272 25.79 3.59 38.29
CA ALA A 272 26.02 4.94 38.79
C ALA A 272 24.73 5.73 39.07
N VAL A 273 23.56 5.26 38.61
CA VAL A 273 22.30 5.99 38.73
C VAL A 273 21.85 5.98 40.20
N PRO A 274 21.73 7.15 40.87
CA PRO A 274 21.21 7.22 42.23
C PRO A 274 19.73 6.84 42.31
N ALA A 275 19.23 6.59 43.52
CA ALA A 275 17.81 6.35 43.74
C ALA A 275 16.98 7.59 43.32
N GLY A 276 15.97 7.39 42.49
CA GLY A 276 15.15 8.48 41.95
C GLY A 276 14.25 8.04 40.79
N SER A 277 13.47 9.00 40.30
CA SER A 277 12.68 8.87 39.07
C SER A 277 13.26 9.83 38.03
N TYR A 278 13.41 9.32 36.82
CA TYR A 278 14.13 9.94 35.72
C TYR A 278 13.41 9.69 34.40
N GLN A 279 13.87 10.33 33.34
CA GLN A 279 13.40 10.16 31.97
C GLN A 279 14.58 10.12 30.99
N PHE A 280 14.40 9.41 29.88
CA PHE A 280 15.40 9.32 28.81
C PHE A 280 14.75 9.08 27.44
N LYS A 281 15.57 9.11 26.40
CA LYS A 281 15.26 8.67 25.03
C LYS A 281 16.43 7.85 24.47
N ALA A 282 16.21 7.09 23.39
CA ALA A 282 17.30 6.62 22.54
C ALA A 282 17.56 7.68 21.47
N ALA A 283 18.81 8.11 21.31
CA ALA A 283 19.24 9.02 20.25
C ALA A 283 20.25 8.30 19.34
N VAL A 284 20.08 8.48 18.03
CA VAL A 284 20.86 7.81 17.00
C VAL A 284 21.68 8.86 16.23
N GLY A 285 22.94 8.53 15.93
CA GLY A 285 23.86 9.43 15.21
C GLY A 285 24.47 10.54 16.07
N GLY A 286 24.25 10.53 17.39
CA GLY A 286 24.80 11.54 18.31
C GLY A 286 24.12 12.91 18.22
N THR A 287 23.03 13.05 17.47
CA THR A 287 22.20 14.25 17.37
C THR A 287 20.76 13.94 17.82
N TRP A 288 19.86 14.92 17.69
CA TRP A 288 18.43 14.71 17.92
C TRP A 288 17.65 14.43 16.63
N ASP A 289 18.32 14.36 15.48
CA ASP A 289 17.65 14.21 14.18
C ASP A 289 16.90 12.88 14.10
N GLU A 290 17.49 11.83 14.68
CA GLU A 290 16.87 10.51 14.86
C GLU A 290 16.82 10.16 16.36
N ASN A 291 15.62 10.12 16.94
CA ASN A 291 15.43 9.74 18.34
C ASN A 291 14.07 9.10 18.59
N TYR A 292 14.03 8.24 19.61
CA TYR A 292 12.88 7.41 19.93
C TYR A 292 12.52 7.51 21.41
N GLY A 293 11.22 7.66 21.65
CA GLY A 293 10.61 7.78 22.96
C GLY A 293 9.78 6.56 23.36
N VAL A 294 8.73 6.77 24.14
CA VAL A 294 7.78 5.72 24.55
C VAL A 294 7.27 4.94 23.32
N ASN A 295 7.26 3.62 23.44
CA ASN A 295 6.85 2.67 22.40
C ASN A 295 7.64 2.78 21.08
N GLY A 296 8.87 3.30 21.11
CA GLY A 296 9.66 3.48 19.90
C GLY A 296 9.14 4.57 18.97
N THR A 297 8.30 5.48 19.47
CA THR A 297 7.74 6.56 18.67
C THR A 297 8.84 7.56 18.25
N PRO A 298 9.04 7.82 16.95
CA PRO A 298 9.99 8.83 16.47
C PRO A 298 9.64 10.21 17.06
N ASN A 299 10.63 10.89 17.62
CA ASN A 299 10.44 12.16 18.34
C ASN A 299 9.41 12.10 19.49
N GLY A 300 9.04 10.90 19.95
CA GLY A 300 7.96 10.67 20.91
C GLY A 300 8.25 11.18 22.32
N ASP A 301 7.30 10.95 23.22
CA ASP A 301 7.44 11.32 24.64
C ASP A 301 8.62 10.61 25.31
N ASN A 302 9.23 11.25 26.31
CA ASN A 302 10.36 10.67 27.03
C ASN A 302 9.95 9.39 27.79
N VAL A 303 10.83 8.38 27.79
CA VAL A 303 10.62 7.12 28.51
C VAL A 303 10.90 7.33 30.00
N PRO A 304 9.90 7.16 30.90
CA PRO A 304 10.12 7.28 32.33
C PRO A 304 10.78 6.02 32.89
N PHE A 305 11.62 6.18 33.92
CA PHE A 305 12.08 5.05 34.74
C PHE A 305 12.37 5.46 36.18
N THR A 306 12.24 4.52 37.09
CA THR A 306 12.54 4.64 38.52
C THR A 306 13.55 3.60 38.94
N THR A 307 14.45 3.97 39.84
CA THR A 307 15.41 3.04 40.44
C THR A 307 15.59 3.33 41.93
N ASP A 308 15.79 2.28 42.72
CA ASP A 308 16.21 2.39 44.13
C ASP A 308 17.72 2.69 44.28
N GLY A 309 18.40 2.91 43.14
CA GLY A 309 19.85 3.04 43.03
C GLY A 309 20.51 1.69 42.74
N GLY A 310 21.57 1.69 41.93
CA GLY A 310 22.28 0.49 41.50
C GLY A 310 22.24 0.29 39.99
N THR A 311 22.26 -0.97 39.54
CA THR A 311 22.35 -1.32 38.11
C THR A 311 21.08 -0.94 37.35
N VAL A 312 21.23 -0.09 36.34
CA VAL A 312 20.19 0.23 35.35
C VAL A 312 20.69 -0.25 33.99
N ASN A 313 19.82 -0.92 33.26
CA ASN A 313 20.08 -1.35 31.89
C ASN A 313 19.14 -0.57 30.97
N PHE A 314 19.67 -0.03 29.88
CA PHE A 314 18.94 0.68 28.84
C PHE A 314 19.03 -0.12 27.53
N TYR A 315 17.92 -0.21 26.81
CA TYR A 315 17.78 -1.01 25.60
C TYR A 315 17.14 -0.19 24.49
N TYR A 316 17.62 -0.39 23.27
CA TYR A 316 17.05 0.13 22.03
C TYR A 316 17.10 -0.96 20.96
N ASP A 317 15.94 -1.42 20.51
CA ASP A 317 15.82 -2.43 19.46
C ASP A 317 15.59 -1.74 18.11
N ARG A 318 16.56 -1.90 17.19
CA ARG A 318 16.47 -1.33 15.85
C ARG A 318 16.08 -2.37 14.80
N ASP A 319 16.65 -3.57 14.88
CA ASP A 319 16.54 -4.59 13.82
C ASP A 319 15.12 -5.09 13.62
N SER A 320 14.29 -5.07 14.66
CA SER A 320 12.86 -5.43 14.52
C SER A 320 12.03 -4.35 13.79
N GLY A 321 12.59 -3.17 13.53
CA GLY A 321 11.94 -2.05 12.86
C GLY A 321 10.99 -1.24 13.75
N ASP A 322 10.73 -1.66 14.99
CA ASP A 322 9.82 -0.96 15.91
C ASP A 322 10.49 0.11 16.78
N ASN A 323 11.83 0.19 16.77
CA ASN A 323 12.61 1.19 17.50
C ASN A 323 12.35 1.20 19.02
N PHE A 324 11.91 0.08 19.60
CA PHE A 324 11.41 0.04 20.96
C PHE A 324 12.51 0.38 21.99
N VAL A 325 12.15 1.21 22.96
CA VAL A 325 13.07 1.71 23.99
C VAL A 325 12.57 1.32 25.37
N ALA A 326 13.42 0.71 26.18
CA ALA A 326 13.06 0.31 27.54
C ALA A 326 14.24 0.42 28.51
N SER A 327 13.94 0.38 29.81
CA SER A 327 14.96 0.26 30.83
C SER A 327 14.55 -0.65 31.99
N ARG A 328 15.55 -1.26 32.61
CA ARG A 328 15.40 -2.05 33.85
C ARG A 328 15.93 -1.24 35.03
N PRO A 329 15.25 -1.28 36.20
CA PRO A 329 14.35 -2.36 36.63
C PRO A 329 12.84 -2.19 36.31
N ASP A 330 12.39 -1.06 35.77
CA ASP A 330 10.95 -0.77 35.62
C ASP A 330 10.24 -1.63 34.56
N TYR A 331 10.93 -2.02 33.50
CA TYR A 331 10.38 -2.86 32.43
C TYR A 331 10.85 -4.31 32.56
N THR A 332 9.96 -5.28 32.30
CA THR A 332 10.36 -6.70 32.22
C THR A 332 10.83 -7.00 30.81
N ILE A 333 11.90 -7.79 30.65
CA ILE A 333 12.42 -8.20 29.33
C ILE A 333 12.09 -9.68 29.10
N PRO A 334 10.89 -10.03 28.58
CA PRO A 334 10.58 -11.39 28.18
C PRO A 334 11.23 -11.73 26.84
N VAL A 335 11.86 -12.90 26.76
CA VAL A 335 12.59 -13.37 25.58
C VAL A 335 12.12 -14.78 25.23
N VAL A 336 11.70 -15.00 23.99
CA VAL A 336 11.37 -16.34 23.50
C VAL A 336 12.66 -17.09 23.20
N ALA A 337 13.05 -18.03 24.05
CA ALA A 337 14.21 -18.89 23.86
C ALA A 337 13.78 -20.28 23.39
N GLY A 338 14.24 -20.69 22.20
CA GLY A 338 13.89 -21.98 21.59
C GLY A 338 14.98 -22.54 20.68
N ASP A 339 14.73 -23.70 20.08
CA ASP A 339 15.63 -24.36 19.11
C ASP A 339 15.38 -23.92 17.65
N PHE A 340 14.41 -23.04 17.42
CA PHE A 340 14.12 -22.42 16.12
C PHE A 340 14.90 -21.10 15.89
N LEU A 341 15.51 -20.52 16.93
CA LEU A 341 16.11 -19.19 16.86
C LEU A 341 17.26 -19.11 15.86
N GLU A 342 18.10 -20.14 15.79
CA GLU A 342 19.20 -20.20 14.82
C GLU A 342 18.70 -20.13 13.36
N ALA A 343 17.49 -20.63 13.10
CA ALA A 343 16.89 -20.57 11.77
C ALA A 343 16.46 -19.15 11.36
N ILE A 344 16.27 -18.25 12.33
CA ILE A 344 15.89 -16.85 12.11
C ILE A 344 17.01 -15.86 12.50
N GLY A 345 18.26 -16.33 12.51
CA GLY A 345 19.45 -15.50 12.78
C GLY A 345 19.74 -15.22 14.25
N GLY A 346 19.05 -15.89 15.17
CA GLY A 346 19.29 -15.80 16.62
C GLY A 346 20.17 -16.93 17.17
N ALA A 347 20.30 -16.99 18.50
CA ALA A 347 21.03 -18.04 19.19
C ALA A 347 20.07 -19.00 19.93
N ASN A 348 20.14 -20.29 19.59
CA ASN A 348 19.31 -21.31 20.21
C ASN A 348 19.50 -21.38 21.73
N TRP A 349 18.37 -21.41 22.46
CA TRP A 349 18.33 -21.48 23.93
C TRP A 349 19.15 -20.38 24.66
N SER A 350 19.25 -19.19 24.06
CA SER A 350 19.98 -18.05 24.63
C SER A 350 18.99 -16.99 25.16
N PRO A 351 18.77 -16.90 26.48
CA PRO A 351 17.83 -15.91 27.05
C PRO A 351 18.37 -14.48 26.98
N ASP A 352 19.67 -14.32 26.76
CA ASP A 352 20.41 -13.05 26.60
C ASP A 352 20.54 -12.62 25.13
N ASN A 353 19.92 -13.34 24.19
CA ASN A 353 19.79 -12.92 22.80
C ASN A 353 18.42 -12.26 22.60
N LEU A 354 18.42 -10.94 22.47
CA LEU A 354 17.22 -10.10 22.44
C LEU A 354 16.60 -9.99 21.04
N ARG A 355 17.10 -10.72 20.03
CA ARG A 355 16.44 -10.84 18.72
C ARG A 355 15.00 -11.34 18.83
N SER A 356 14.68 -12.08 19.90
CA SER A 356 13.34 -12.56 20.23
C SER A 356 12.72 -11.88 21.46
N TRP A 357 13.12 -10.63 21.72
CA TRP A 357 12.53 -9.79 22.76
C TRP A 357 11.05 -9.54 22.49
N MET A 358 10.21 -9.97 23.43
CA MET A 358 8.76 -9.77 23.39
C MET A 358 8.39 -8.41 24.01
N LYS A 359 7.46 -7.70 23.37
CA LYS A 359 7.09 -6.32 23.73
C LYS A 359 5.58 -6.18 23.92
N ASP A 360 5.21 -5.22 24.76
CA ASP A 360 3.82 -4.86 25.10
C ASP A 360 3.61 -3.36 24.84
N PRO A 361 3.36 -2.95 23.58
CA PRO A 361 3.21 -1.55 23.22
C PRO A 361 1.84 -0.94 23.60
N ASP A 362 0.80 -1.74 23.76
CA ASP A 362 -0.54 -1.26 24.14
C ASP A 362 -0.76 -1.24 25.67
N GLY A 363 0.15 -1.85 26.43
CA GLY A 363 0.19 -1.81 27.88
C GLY A 363 -0.86 -2.70 28.53
N ASP A 364 -1.36 -3.71 27.81
CA ASP A 364 -2.39 -4.63 28.30
C ASP A 364 -1.82 -5.74 29.21
N GLY A 365 -0.48 -5.87 29.27
CA GLY A 365 0.25 -6.87 30.03
C GLY A 365 0.61 -8.14 29.25
N VAL A 366 0.28 -8.20 27.95
CA VAL A 366 0.59 -9.32 27.05
C VAL A 366 1.72 -8.92 26.11
N TYR A 367 2.86 -9.56 26.31
CA TYR A 367 4.06 -9.33 25.51
C TYR A 367 4.00 -10.23 24.28
N THR A 368 4.35 -9.70 23.11
CA THR A 368 4.34 -10.45 21.85
C THR A 368 5.67 -10.33 21.09
N PHE A 369 5.99 -11.38 20.33
CA PHE A 369 7.11 -11.41 19.38
C PHE A 369 6.69 -12.23 18.16
N ILE A 370 7.02 -11.76 16.96
CA ILE A 370 6.75 -12.48 15.71
C ILE A 370 8.07 -12.96 15.14
N ALA A 371 8.28 -14.28 15.14
CA ALA A 371 9.36 -14.90 14.40
C ALA A 371 8.93 -15.02 12.93
N GLN A 372 9.66 -14.36 12.03
CA GLN A 372 9.41 -14.44 10.59
C GLN A 372 10.14 -15.64 9.99
N ASP A 373 9.57 -16.24 8.96
CA ASP A 373 10.22 -17.28 8.12
C ASP A 373 10.80 -18.47 8.89
N VAL A 374 10.10 -18.92 9.93
CA VAL A 374 10.49 -20.15 10.64
C VAL A 374 10.36 -21.32 9.66
N PRO A 375 11.39 -22.17 9.48
CA PRO A 375 11.30 -23.29 8.54
C PRO A 375 10.30 -24.36 8.99
N GLU A 376 9.83 -25.15 8.03
CA GLU A 376 9.05 -26.38 8.29
C GLU A 376 9.76 -27.25 9.32
N GLY A 377 9.03 -27.71 10.34
CA GLY A 377 9.59 -28.59 11.36
C GLY A 377 8.81 -28.60 12.66
N ASP A 378 9.26 -29.48 13.56
CA ASP A 378 8.84 -29.51 14.95
C ASP A 378 9.89 -28.81 15.81
N TRP A 379 9.44 -27.84 16.61
CA TRP A 379 10.29 -26.91 17.35
C TRP A 379 9.85 -26.80 18.80
N GLN A 380 10.72 -26.24 19.63
CA GLN A 380 10.50 -26.06 21.07
C GLN A 380 10.87 -24.65 21.52
N TYR A 381 10.13 -24.12 22.50
CA TYR A 381 10.46 -22.84 23.12
C TYR A 381 10.05 -22.75 24.59
N LYS A 382 10.56 -21.70 25.25
CA LYS A 382 10.15 -21.14 26.54
C LYS A 382 10.33 -19.63 26.51
N VAL A 383 9.70 -18.94 27.44
CA VAL A 383 9.95 -17.52 27.69
C VAL A 383 10.84 -17.38 28.91
N ALA A 384 12.01 -16.79 28.74
CA ALA A 384 12.91 -16.42 29.82
C ALA A 384 12.71 -14.94 30.15
N LEU A 385 12.84 -14.56 31.42
CA LEU A 385 12.75 -13.16 31.81
C LEU A 385 14.14 -12.60 32.10
N ASN A 386 14.33 -11.34 31.72
CA ASN A 386 15.40 -10.51 32.22
C ASN A 386 16.80 -11.05 31.88
N GLU A 387 16.94 -11.58 30.66
CA GLU A 387 18.19 -12.07 30.06
C GLU A 387 18.82 -13.26 30.79
N SER A 388 18.01 -14.01 31.53
CA SER A 388 18.51 -15.14 32.33
C SER A 388 17.48 -16.25 32.48
N TRP A 389 17.96 -17.44 32.81
CA TRP A 389 17.11 -18.59 33.14
C TRP A 389 16.58 -18.59 34.58
N ASP A 390 16.87 -17.55 35.38
CA ASP A 390 16.46 -17.48 36.79
C ASP A 390 14.93 -17.52 36.93
N VAL A 391 14.21 -16.92 35.99
CA VAL A 391 12.76 -16.96 35.87
C VAL A 391 12.40 -17.31 34.43
N SER A 392 11.63 -18.39 34.24
CA SER A 392 11.17 -18.82 32.92
C SER A 392 9.83 -19.54 32.99
N TYR A 393 9.09 -19.45 31.89
CA TYR A 393 7.75 -20.01 31.73
C TYR A 393 7.55 -20.66 30.36
N PRO A 394 6.84 -21.80 30.28
CA PRO A 394 6.52 -22.69 31.40
C PRO A 394 7.79 -23.40 31.89
N GLN A 395 7.67 -24.21 32.96
CA GLN A 395 8.80 -24.99 33.48
C GLN A 395 9.30 -26.06 32.49
N ASP A 396 8.41 -26.59 31.66
CA ASP A 396 8.72 -27.54 30.59
C ASP A 396 8.67 -26.85 29.21
N ASN A 397 9.40 -27.38 28.22
CA ASN A 397 9.45 -26.77 26.89
C ASN A 397 8.11 -26.95 26.17
N VAL A 398 7.61 -25.89 25.55
CA VAL A 398 6.41 -25.93 24.70
C VAL A 398 6.81 -26.43 23.32
N GLN A 399 6.08 -27.41 22.78
CA GLN A 399 6.25 -27.87 21.41
C GLN A 399 5.36 -27.07 20.46
N PHE A 400 5.83 -26.81 19.25
CA PHE A 400 5.00 -26.34 18.14
C PHE A 400 5.52 -26.90 16.81
N SER A 401 4.66 -26.88 15.79
CA SER A 401 5.01 -27.38 14.46
C SER A 401 4.73 -26.30 13.43
N VAL A 402 5.65 -26.09 12.52
CA VAL A 402 5.51 -25.21 11.36
C VAL A 402 5.22 -26.05 10.13
N PRO A 403 4.19 -25.73 9.33
CA PRO A 403 3.79 -26.54 8.18
C PRO A 403 4.82 -26.48 7.04
N ALA A 404 4.62 -27.35 6.05
CA ALA A 404 5.43 -27.35 4.84
C ALA A 404 5.39 -26.00 4.13
N GLY A 405 6.56 -25.50 3.74
CA GLY A 405 6.75 -24.14 3.21
C GLY A 405 7.24 -23.12 4.23
N GLY A 406 7.31 -23.47 5.52
CA GLY A 406 7.66 -22.53 6.59
C GLY A 406 6.50 -21.64 7.00
N GLY A 407 6.75 -20.68 7.89
CA GLY A 407 5.71 -19.79 8.40
C GLY A 407 6.20 -18.77 9.41
N ASN A 408 5.38 -17.74 9.62
CA ASN A 408 5.57 -16.83 10.73
C ASN A 408 4.95 -17.41 12.01
N VAL A 409 5.59 -17.18 13.14
CA VAL A 409 5.13 -17.66 14.44
C VAL A 409 5.03 -16.48 15.40
N THR A 410 3.80 -16.14 15.75
CA THR A 410 3.51 -15.13 16.78
C THR A 410 3.52 -15.80 18.14
N PHE A 411 4.45 -15.43 19.00
CA PHE A 411 4.53 -15.84 20.39
C PHE A 411 3.91 -14.78 21.30
N SER A 412 3.19 -15.22 22.33
CA SER A 412 2.59 -14.35 23.34
C SER A 412 2.93 -14.82 24.75
N TYR A 413 3.12 -13.88 25.67
CA TYR A 413 3.37 -14.11 27.10
C TYR A 413 2.57 -13.12 27.94
N ASP A 414 1.70 -13.62 28.82
CA ASP A 414 0.94 -12.80 29.76
C ASP A 414 1.77 -12.56 31.04
N GLY A 415 2.09 -11.29 31.32
CA GLY A 415 2.90 -10.89 32.46
C GLY A 415 2.26 -11.12 33.83
N VAL A 416 0.94 -11.33 33.90
CA VAL A 416 0.16 -11.54 35.13
C VAL A 416 -0.10 -13.03 35.37
N THR A 417 -0.56 -13.76 34.36
CA THR A 417 -0.89 -15.19 34.49
C THR A 417 0.31 -16.10 34.23
N HIS A 418 1.34 -15.58 33.57
CA HIS A 418 2.52 -16.30 33.09
C HIS A 418 2.20 -17.40 32.05
N GLU A 419 1.04 -17.31 31.41
CA GLU A 419 0.69 -18.18 30.29
C GLU A 419 1.49 -17.77 29.04
N VAL A 420 1.98 -18.76 28.30
CA VAL A 420 2.59 -18.57 26.98
C VAL A 420 1.73 -19.25 25.92
N SER A 421 1.68 -18.67 24.73
CA SER A 421 1.03 -19.28 23.57
C SER A 421 1.72 -18.90 22.26
N GLN A 422 1.36 -19.58 21.19
CA GLN A 422 1.91 -19.38 19.86
C GLN A 422 0.85 -19.59 18.79
N VAL A 423 0.86 -18.76 17.75
CA VAL A 423 0.04 -18.89 16.55
C VAL A 423 0.96 -19.01 15.34
N VAL A 424 0.76 -20.05 14.53
CA VAL A 424 1.55 -20.29 13.32
C VAL A 424 0.73 -19.89 12.10
N SER A 425 1.25 -18.96 11.30
CA SER A 425 0.73 -18.65 9.97
C SER A 425 1.67 -19.23 8.91
N ALA A 426 1.13 -20.01 7.97
CA ALA A 426 1.93 -20.60 6.91
C ALA A 426 2.47 -19.50 5.98
N ASN A 427 3.73 -19.63 5.55
CA ASN A 427 4.26 -18.82 4.47
C ASN A 427 3.47 -19.17 3.21
N MET A 428 2.96 -18.15 2.52
CA MET A 428 2.46 -18.34 1.17
C MET A 428 3.64 -18.80 0.29
N PRO A 429 3.41 -19.60 -0.77
CA PRO A 429 4.47 -19.94 -1.70
C PRO A 429 5.17 -18.66 -2.18
N PRO A 430 6.50 -18.67 -2.41
CA PRO A 430 7.21 -17.52 -2.96
C PRO A 430 6.47 -16.99 -4.19
N ASP A 431 6.42 -15.67 -4.38
CA ASP A 431 5.72 -15.07 -5.52
C ASP A 431 6.09 -15.73 -6.85
N GLU A 432 7.35 -16.16 -7.03
CA GLU A 432 7.82 -16.88 -8.21
C GLU A 432 7.09 -18.22 -8.46
N GLU A 433 6.66 -18.93 -7.41
CA GLU A 433 5.84 -20.16 -7.53
C GLU A 433 4.36 -19.86 -7.78
N LEU A 434 3.89 -18.65 -7.39
CA LEU A 434 2.55 -18.15 -7.69
C LEU A 434 2.46 -17.50 -9.08
N VAL A 435 3.58 -17.03 -9.63
CA VAL A 435 3.68 -16.40 -10.95
C VAL A 435 3.44 -17.47 -12.02
N GLN A 436 2.19 -17.50 -12.48
CA GLN A 436 1.85 -18.12 -13.75
C GLN A 436 2.18 -17.14 -14.87
N PRO A 437 2.57 -17.61 -16.07
CA PRO A 437 2.61 -16.75 -17.25
C PRO A 437 1.29 -15.99 -17.36
N ALA A 438 1.36 -14.67 -17.54
CA ALA A 438 0.17 -13.85 -17.71
C ALA A 438 -0.75 -14.50 -18.77
N ILE A 439 -2.03 -14.63 -18.45
CA ILE A 439 -3.00 -15.22 -19.37
C ILE A 439 -3.09 -14.30 -20.59
N GLN A 440 -2.37 -14.64 -21.65
CA GLN A 440 -2.44 -13.94 -22.92
C GLN A 440 -3.68 -14.40 -23.67
N THR A 441 -4.76 -13.65 -23.55
CA THR A 441 -5.97 -13.85 -24.36
C THR A 441 -5.86 -13.03 -25.66
N PRO A 442 -6.69 -13.29 -26.68
CA PRO A 442 -6.73 -12.47 -27.91
C PRO A 442 -7.02 -10.97 -27.66
N ILE A 443 -7.34 -10.57 -26.43
CA ILE A 443 -7.54 -9.18 -26.04
C ILE A 443 -6.28 -8.33 -26.07
N GLN A 444 -5.10 -8.94 -25.95
CA GLN A 444 -3.83 -8.21 -25.94
C GLN A 444 -3.60 -7.43 -27.25
N ASP A 445 -4.26 -7.84 -28.33
CA ASP A 445 -4.22 -7.18 -29.65
C ASP A 445 -5.26 -6.04 -29.77
N ASN A 446 -6.05 -5.81 -28.71
CA ASN A 446 -7.08 -4.78 -28.69
C ASN A 446 -6.55 -3.45 -28.14
N VAL A 447 -6.85 -2.36 -28.84
CA VAL A 447 -6.71 -0.98 -28.35
C VAL A 447 -8.11 -0.51 -27.99
N MET A 448 -8.37 -0.44 -26.68
CA MET A 448 -9.69 -0.13 -26.14
C MET A 448 -9.87 1.38 -25.94
N TYR A 449 -11.05 1.87 -26.31
CA TYR A 449 -11.51 3.20 -25.96
C TYR A 449 -12.58 3.10 -24.87
N PHE A 450 -12.29 3.61 -23.67
CA PHE A 450 -13.31 3.73 -22.62
C PHE A 450 -14.19 4.95 -22.89
N ALA A 451 -15.50 4.74 -22.95
CA ALA A 451 -16.48 5.77 -23.19
C ALA A 451 -17.51 5.79 -22.05
N LEU A 452 -17.51 6.89 -21.30
CA LEU A 452 -18.63 7.26 -20.42
C LEU A 452 -19.67 7.95 -21.30
N THR A 453 -20.67 7.20 -21.76
CA THR A 453 -21.57 7.59 -22.85
C THR A 453 -22.21 8.97 -22.63
N ASP A 454 -22.72 9.26 -21.43
CA ASP A 454 -23.36 10.53 -21.07
C ASP A 454 -22.46 11.77 -21.30
N ARG A 455 -21.13 11.60 -21.25
CA ARG A 455 -20.15 12.70 -21.38
C ARG A 455 -19.57 12.84 -22.78
N MET A 456 -20.10 12.08 -23.73
CA MET A 456 -19.57 12.02 -25.09
C MET A 456 -20.37 12.95 -26.01
N TRP A 457 -21.27 12.41 -26.81
CA TRP A 457 -21.99 13.15 -27.84
C TRP A 457 -23.48 12.95 -27.69
N ASN A 458 -24.21 14.06 -27.59
CA ASN A 458 -25.68 14.09 -27.61
C ASN A 458 -26.15 14.32 -29.05
N ALA A 459 -26.84 13.34 -29.63
CA ALA A 459 -27.44 13.42 -30.96
C ALA A 459 -28.97 13.30 -30.94
N ASP A 460 -29.57 12.85 -29.84
CA ASP A 460 -31.02 12.81 -29.64
C ASP A 460 -31.45 13.48 -28.32
N PRO A 461 -31.61 14.81 -28.29
CA PRO A 461 -32.07 15.53 -27.11
C PRO A 461 -33.48 15.14 -26.63
N SER A 462 -34.21 14.27 -27.33
CA SER A 462 -35.52 13.80 -26.89
C SER A 462 -35.46 12.74 -25.79
N ASN A 463 -34.29 12.14 -25.56
CA ASN A 463 -34.05 11.16 -24.49
C ASN A 463 -33.28 11.74 -23.29
N ASP A 464 -32.84 13.01 -23.35
CA ASP A 464 -32.09 13.70 -22.28
C ASP A 464 -32.72 13.60 -20.89
N GLU A 465 -34.06 13.54 -20.80
CA GLU A 465 -34.82 13.47 -19.54
C GLU A 465 -35.26 12.03 -19.17
N GLY A 466 -34.70 11.03 -19.86
CA GLY A 466 -34.91 9.61 -19.60
C GLY A 466 -36.37 9.18 -19.68
N ALA A 467 -36.81 8.38 -18.72
CA ALA A 467 -38.19 7.88 -18.65
C ALA A 467 -39.22 8.94 -18.19
N ALA A 468 -38.79 10.15 -17.80
CA ALA A 468 -39.66 11.19 -17.26
C ALA A 468 -39.64 12.52 -18.04
N PRO A 469 -39.94 12.56 -19.36
CA PRO A 469 -39.96 13.82 -20.12
C PRO A 469 -40.88 14.89 -19.51
N GLY A 470 -40.32 16.07 -19.23
CA GLY A 470 -40.96 17.19 -18.55
C GLY A 470 -41.06 17.03 -17.03
N GLY A 471 -40.38 16.04 -16.45
CA GLY A 471 -40.30 15.77 -15.02
C GLY A 471 -39.45 16.79 -14.24
N THR A 472 -39.39 16.60 -12.94
CA THR A 472 -38.50 17.35 -12.04
C THR A 472 -37.05 16.87 -12.16
N LEU A 473 -36.10 17.66 -11.66
CA LEU A 473 -34.68 17.26 -11.65
C LEU A 473 -34.42 15.94 -10.91
N GLU A 474 -35.20 15.63 -9.89
CA GLU A 474 -35.09 14.37 -9.14
C GLU A 474 -35.61 13.19 -9.98
N GLU A 475 -36.69 13.39 -10.74
CA GLU A 475 -37.29 12.37 -11.62
C GLU A 475 -36.47 12.13 -12.90
N THR A 476 -35.79 13.15 -13.42
CA THR A 476 -35.03 13.05 -14.68
C THR A 476 -33.53 12.91 -14.48
N GLY A 477 -32.96 13.40 -13.38
CA GLY A 477 -31.50 13.46 -13.21
C GLY A 477 -30.76 14.32 -14.24
N PHE A 478 -31.45 15.07 -15.11
CA PHE A 478 -30.85 15.82 -16.21
C PHE A 478 -30.55 17.27 -15.83
N LEU A 479 -29.25 17.61 -15.78
CA LEU A 479 -28.77 18.97 -15.56
C LEU A 479 -27.39 19.14 -16.22
N PRO A 480 -27.33 19.45 -17.53
CA PRO A 480 -26.08 19.48 -18.29
C PRO A 480 -25.10 20.57 -17.84
N THR A 481 -25.53 21.48 -16.95
CA THR A 481 -24.68 22.51 -16.37
C THR A 481 -23.95 22.06 -15.09
N ASP A 482 -24.28 20.89 -14.54
CA ASP A 482 -23.68 20.36 -13.31
C ASP A 482 -23.10 18.97 -13.57
N LYS A 483 -21.84 18.75 -13.20
CA LYS A 483 -21.12 17.48 -13.43
C LYS A 483 -21.69 16.29 -12.65
N SER A 484 -22.59 16.54 -11.69
CA SER A 484 -23.17 15.52 -10.82
C SER A 484 -24.45 14.92 -11.39
N PHE A 485 -24.82 15.29 -12.62
CA PHE A 485 -26.08 14.93 -13.29
C PHE A 485 -25.83 14.50 -14.74
N TYR A 486 -26.89 14.01 -15.41
CA TYR A 486 -26.86 13.66 -16.82
C TYR A 486 -26.63 14.91 -17.68
N HIS A 487 -25.78 14.76 -18.71
CA HIS A 487 -25.41 15.77 -19.70
C HIS A 487 -26.02 15.50 -21.09
N GLY A 488 -26.52 14.28 -21.31
CA GLY A 488 -27.32 13.89 -22.48
C GLY A 488 -26.54 13.18 -23.58
N GLY A 489 -25.31 12.73 -23.33
CA GLY A 489 -24.59 11.90 -24.30
C GLY A 489 -25.30 10.54 -24.48
N ASP A 490 -25.49 10.11 -25.73
CA ASP A 490 -26.40 9.01 -26.07
C ASP A 490 -25.82 8.05 -27.12
N LEU A 491 -26.53 6.93 -27.36
CA LEU A 491 -26.12 5.90 -28.32
C LEU A 491 -26.15 6.40 -29.78
N ALA A 492 -27.02 7.34 -30.13
CA ALA A 492 -27.06 7.92 -31.48
C ALA A 492 -25.81 8.77 -31.75
N GLY A 493 -25.35 9.53 -30.76
CA GLY A 493 -24.11 10.30 -30.82
C GLY A 493 -22.88 9.41 -30.88
N MET A 494 -22.90 8.28 -30.16
CA MET A 494 -21.85 7.26 -30.29
C MET A 494 -21.81 6.65 -31.69
N ILE A 495 -22.97 6.36 -32.31
CA ILE A 495 -23.05 5.88 -33.70
C ILE A 495 -22.45 6.90 -34.67
N ASP A 496 -22.79 8.18 -34.53
CA ASP A 496 -22.33 9.26 -35.40
C ASP A 496 -20.80 9.43 -35.38
N GLN A 497 -20.13 8.94 -34.34
CA GLN A 497 -18.70 9.14 -34.09
C GLN A 497 -17.88 7.88 -34.30
N LEU A 498 -18.48 6.78 -34.73
CA LEU A 498 -17.76 5.55 -35.05
C LEU A 498 -16.68 5.76 -36.14
N ASP A 499 -16.88 6.66 -37.10
CA ASP A 499 -15.87 7.00 -38.10
C ASP A 499 -14.67 7.74 -37.49
N TYR A 500 -14.91 8.59 -36.48
CA TYR A 500 -13.85 9.26 -35.71
C TYR A 500 -13.06 8.24 -34.88
N LEU A 501 -13.75 7.35 -34.18
CA LEU A 501 -13.14 6.30 -33.36
C LEU A 501 -12.34 5.32 -34.21
N GLU A 502 -12.89 4.85 -35.34
CA GLU A 502 -12.16 4.03 -36.32
C GLU A 502 -10.91 4.77 -36.84
N GLY A 503 -11.03 6.06 -37.16
CA GLY A 503 -9.92 6.91 -37.61
C GLY A 503 -8.79 7.06 -36.59
N MET A 504 -9.09 6.92 -35.29
CA MET A 504 -8.09 6.90 -34.21
C MET A 504 -7.27 5.59 -34.20
N GLY A 505 -7.77 4.53 -34.83
CA GLY A 505 -7.14 3.21 -34.89
C GLY A 505 -7.52 2.28 -33.73
N ILE A 506 -8.56 2.62 -32.97
CA ILE A 506 -9.11 1.73 -31.93
C ILE A 506 -9.86 0.57 -32.59
N ASN A 507 -9.91 -0.57 -31.91
CA ASN A 507 -10.61 -1.76 -32.41
C ASN A 507 -11.55 -2.36 -31.34
N SER A 508 -11.78 -1.64 -30.25
CA SER A 508 -12.65 -2.03 -29.14
C SER A 508 -13.14 -0.80 -28.40
N ILE A 509 -14.41 -0.79 -28.00
CA ILE A 509 -15.01 0.23 -27.15
C ILE A 509 -15.52 -0.45 -25.89
N TRP A 510 -15.17 0.11 -24.73
CA TRP A 510 -15.73 -0.23 -23.44
C TRP A 510 -16.69 0.87 -23.03
N LEU A 511 -17.97 0.53 -22.89
CA LEU A 511 -19.00 1.43 -22.41
C LEU A 511 -19.14 1.28 -20.90
N THR A 512 -19.38 2.40 -20.18
CA THR A 512 -19.99 2.35 -18.84
C THR A 512 -21.30 1.54 -18.86
N PRO A 513 -21.81 1.08 -17.71
CA PRO A 513 -22.97 0.20 -17.73
C PRO A 513 -24.14 0.88 -18.46
N VAL A 514 -24.73 0.15 -19.40
CA VAL A 514 -25.78 0.67 -20.29
C VAL A 514 -27.18 0.38 -19.75
N PHE A 515 -27.28 -0.31 -18.61
CA PHE A 515 -28.51 -0.78 -18.00
C PHE A 515 -29.34 0.39 -17.46
N GLU A 516 -30.65 0.24 -17.34
CA GLU A 516 -31.49 1.29 -16.77
C GLU A 516 -31.20 1.47 -15.28
N ASN A 517 -30.94 2.72 -14.90
CA ASN A 517 -30.58 3.15 -13.55
C ASN A 517 -31.74 3.89 -12.87
N ILE A 518 -31.69 3.95 -11.54
CA ILE A 518 -32.50 4.94 -10.81
C ILE A 518 -32.03 6.34 -11.23
N PRO A 519 -32.90 7.29 -11.65
CA PRO A 519 -32.44 8.56 -12.23
C PRO A 519 -31.56 9.40 -11.30
N THR A 520 -31.87 9.39 -9.99
CA THR A 520 -31.12 10.11 -8.97
C THR A 520 -31.01 9.31 -7.67
N GLY A 521 -30.05 9.66 -6.82
CA GLY A 521 -29.79 9.01 -5.53
C GLY A 521 -29.17 9.99 -4.52
N PRO A 522 -29.21 9.69 -3.21
CA PRO A 522 -28.75 10.60 -2.16
C PRO A 522 -27.27 10.98 -2.32
N ASP A 523 -26.98 12.28 -2.25
CA ASP A 523 -25.60 12.79 -2.26
C ASP A 523 -25.55 14.16 -1.56
N ALA A 524 -25.09 14.13 -0.31
CA ALA A 524 -24.96 15.32 0.53
C ALA A 524 -23.83 16.28 0.08
N SER A 525 -22.97 15.86 -0.85
CA SER A 525 -21.92 16.73 -1.41
C SER A 525 -22.47 17.70 -2.45
N THR A 526 -23.66 17.44 -2.99
CA THR A 526 -24.35 18.33 -3.92
C THR A 526 -25.19 19.38 -3.18
N PRO A 527 -25.44 20.56 -3.77
CA PRO A 527 -26.35 21.55 -3.19
C PRO A 527 -27.84 21.10 -3.22
N TYR A 528 -28.15 20.00 -3.90
CA TYR A 528 -29.50 19.45 -4.04
C TYR A 528 -29.81 18.37 -2.99
N GLY A 529 -28.77 17.77 -2.39
CA GLY A 529 -28.89 16.62 -1.50
C GLY A 529 -29.01 15.27 -2.23
N PHE A 530 -28.92 15.29 -3.56
CA PHE A 530 -28.96 14.12 -4.45
C PHE A 530 -28.18 14.41 -5.75
N ALA A 531 -27.72 13.36 -6.41
CA ALA A 531 -27.00 13.40 -7.69
C ALA A 531 -27.69 12.50 -8.72
N GLY A 532 -27.41 12.70 -10.01
CA GLY A 532 -27.89 11.84 -11.09
C GLY A 532 -26.99 10.62 -11.29
N SER A 533 -27.58 9.51 -11.72
CA SER A 533 -26.91 8.22 -11.97
C SER A 533 -26.18 8.13 -13.32
N TYR A 534 -25.75 9.26 -13.88
CA TYR A 534 -25.20 9.39 -15.23
C TYR A 534 -24.05 8.42 -15.59
N HIS A 535 -23.39 7.88 -14.57
CA HIS A 535 -22.28 6.96 -14.70
C HIS A 535 -22.72 5.50 -14.91
N GLY A 536 -23.99 5.16 -14.67
CA GLY A 536 -24.58 3.84 -14.95
C GLY A 536 -24.48 2.79 -13.84
N TYR A 537 -24.04 3.14 -12.63
CA TYR A 537 -23.70 2.16 -11.58
C TYR A 537 -24.79 1.96 -10.50
N TRP A 538 -25.95 2.60 -10.63
CA TRP A 538 -27.10 2.47 -9.74
C TRP A 538 -28.26 1.76 -10.45
N ALA A 539 -27.98 0.54 -10.93
CA ALA A 539 -28.88 -0.19 -11.80
C ALA A 539 -30.19 -0.60 -11.09
N LEU A 540 -31.29 -0.44 -11.82
CA LEU A 540 -32.62 -0.97 -11.50
C LEU A 540 -32.95 -2.13 -12.44
N ASP A 541 -32.69 -1.99 -13.74
CA ASP A 541 -33.07 -2.98 -14.75
C ASP A 541 -31.87 -3.41 -15.60
N TRP A 542 -31.43 -4.66 -15.38
CA TRP A 542 -30.29 -5.29 -16.06
C TRP A 542 -30.61 -5.84 -17.45
N GLU A 543 -31.84 -5.73 -17.96
CA GLU A 543 -32.25 -6.28 -19.27
C GLU A 543 -32.67 -5.19 -20.28
N ASN A 544 -32.73 -3.93 -19.84
CA ASN A 544 -33.05 -2.79 -20.69
C ASN A 544 -31.96 -1.74 -20.66
N ALA A 545 -31.74 -1.11 -21.82
CA ALA A 545 -30.87 0.04 -21.94
C ALA A 545 -31.46 1.24 -21.20
N ASP A 546 -30.61 2.04 -20.57
CA ASP A 546 -31.02 3.24 -19.87
C ASP A 546 -31.73 4.21 -20.81
N PRO A 547 -32.93 4.68 -20.46
CA PRO A 547 -33.71 5.55 -21.32
C PRO A 547 -33.01 6.88 -21.62
N HIS A 548 -32.04 7.33 -20.83
CA HIS A 548 -31.20 8.49 -21.15
C HIS A 548 -30.22 8.23 -22.31
N LEU A 549 -29.82 6.97 -22.50
CA LEU A 549 -28.87 6.57 -23.55
C LEU A 549 -29.58 6.19 -24.85
N GLY A 550 -30.81 5.67 -24.75
CA GLY A 550 -31.63 5.26 -25.88
C GLY A 550 -32.34 3.92 -25.64
N THR A 551 -32.89 3.34 -26.70
CA THR A 551 -33.63 2.08 -26.65
C THR A 551 -32.74 0.87 -26.90
N ASN A 552 -33.20 -0.33 -26.50
CA ASN A 552 -32.55 -1.59 -26.89
C ASN A 552 -32.36 -1.74 -28.41
N ALA A 553 -33.27 -1.19 -29.23
CA ALA A 553 -33.12 -1.21 -30.68
C ALA A 553 -31.96 -0.34 -31.16
N GLU A 554 -31.73 0.81 -30.51
CA GLU A 554 -30.60 1.71 -30.80
C GLU A 554 -29.29 1.13 -30.29
N LEU A 555 -29.30 0.46 -29.13
CA LEU A 555 -28.14 -0.26 -28.62
C LEU A 555 -27.70 -1.37 -29.58
N GLN A 556 -28.64 -2.17 -30.11
CA GLN A 556 -28.33 -3.15 -31.16
C GLN A 556 -27.78 -2.47 -32.42
N ALA A 557 -28.38 -1.36 -32.85
CA ALA A 557 -27.93 -0.63 -34.03
C ALA A 557 -26.50 -0.08 -33.86
N TYR A 558 -26.14 0.36 -32.65
CA TYR A 558 -24.79 0.79 -32.30
C TYR A 558 -23.79 -0.36 -32.39
N ILE A 559 -24.10 -1.51 -31.78
CA ILE A 559 -23.23 -2.69 -31.81
C ILE A 559 -23.05 -3.19 -33.26
N ASP A 560 -24.13 -3.29 -34.04
CA ASP A 560 -24.08 -3.66 -35.45
C ASP A 560 -23.17 -2.70 -36.26
N ALA A 561 -23.25 -1.40 -35.98
CA ALA A 561 -22.46 -0.37 -36.65
C ALA A 561 -20.97 -0.42 -36.24
N ALA A 562 -20.67 -0.70 -34.98
CA ALA A 562 -19.30 -0.91 -34.49
C ALA A 562 -18.68 -2.17 -35.11
N HIS A 563 -19.40 -3.29 -35.09
CA HIS A 563 -18.98 -4.55 -35.68
C HIS A 563 -18.76 -4.47 -37.19
N ALA A 564 -19.56 -3.67 -37.90
CA ALA A 564 -19.37 -3.42 -39.33
C ALA A 564 -18.00 -2.78 -39.65
N ARG A 565 -17.40 -2.07 -38.68
CA ARG A 565 -16.06 -1.47 -38.73
C ARG A 565 -14.98 -2.34 -38.09
N GLY A 566 -15.34 -3.53 -37.59
CA GLY A 566 -14.40 -4.41 -36.88
C GLY A 566 -14.04 -3.91 -35.48
N ILE A 567 -14.86 -3.02 -34.90
CA ILE A 567 -14.73 -2.55 -33.53
C ILE A 567 -15.57 -3.45 -32.64
N LYS A 568 -14.94 -4.03 -31.60
CA LYS A 568 -15.62 -4.83 -30.57
C LYS A 568 -16.31 -3.94 -29.53
N VAL A 569 -17.37 -4.41 -28.90
CA VAL A 569 -18.09 -3.68 -27.84
C VAL A 569 -18.07 -4.48 -26.54
N PHE A 570 -17.56 -3.86 -25.47
CA PHE A 570 -17.48 -4.41 -24.12
C PHE A 570 -18.40 -3.64 -23.20
N PHE A 571 -19.15 -4.37 -22.37
CA PHE A 571 -20.02 -3.77 -21.37
C PHE A 571 -19.35 -3.78 -20.01
N ASP A 572 -19.48 -2.68 -19.28
CA ASP A 572 -19.29 -2.69 -17.84
C ASP A 572 -20.47 -3.40 -17.18
N ILE A 573 -20.20 -4.28 -16.20
CA ILE A 573 -21.25 -5.00 -15.49
C ILE A 573 -21.05 -4.95 -13.98
N VAL A 574 -22.15 -4.70 -13.28
CA VAL A 574 -22.20 -4.52 -11.83
C VAL A 574 -22.85 -5.74 -11.20
N ALA A 575 -22.05 -6.54 -10.51
CA ALA A 575 -22.51 -7.73 -9.78
C ALA A 575 -22.50 -7.55 -8.26
N ASN A 576 -21.86 -6.48 -7.76
CA ASN A 576 -21.75 -6.21 -6.34
C ASN A 576 -23.05 -5.69 -5.75
N HIS A 577 -23.66 -4.69 -6.37
CA HIS A 577 -24.78 -3.96 -5.79
C HIS A 577 -25.86 -3.65 -6.82
N SER A 578 -27.05 -3.31 -6.31
CA SER A 578 -28.09 -2.61 -7.08
C SER A 578 -28.24 -1.16 -6.66
N ALA A 579 -29.19 -0.43 -7.25
CA ALA A 579 -29.65 0.83 -6.68
C ALA A 579 -30.06 0.67 -5.19
N ASP A 580 -29.88 1.74 -4.43
CA ASP A 580 -30.27 1.87 -3.02
C ASP A 580 -31.81 1.95 -2.90
N ILE A 581 -32.43 0.79 -2.65
CA ILE A 581 -33.88 0.64 -2.48
C ILE A 581 -34.21 0.02 -1.12
N ILE A 582 -33.36 -0.87 -0.61
CA ILE A 582 -33.62 -1.60 0.63
C ILE A 582 -33.26 -0.70 1.82
N THR A 583 -34.19 -0.59 2.77
CA THR A 583 -33.95 0.06 4.06
C THR A 583 -34.18 -0.90 5.21
N TYR A 584 -33.90 -0.47 6.44
CA TYR A 584 -33.97 -1.32 7.63
C TYR A 584 -35.01 -0.83 8.63
N VAL A 585 -35.78 -1.74 9.24
CA VAL A 585 -36.74 -1.42 10.32
C VAL A 585 -36.08 -0.63 11.45
N GLN A 586 -34.81 -0.92 11.71
CA GLN A 586 -34.00 -0.32 12.75
C GLN A 586 -33.65 1.15 12.46
N ASN A 587 -33.69 1.59 11.20
CA ASN A 587 -33.26 2.93 10.76
C ASN A 587 -31.82 3.25 11.23
N GLU A 588 -30.93 2.27 11.11
CA GLU A 588 -29.50 2.35 11.36
C GLU A 588 -28.79 1.66 10.20
N PHE A 589 -27.64 2.19 9.78
CA PHE A 589 -26.94 1.74 8.58
C PHE A 589 -25.46 1.42 8.86
N THR A 590 -25.00 1.46 10.10
CA THR A 590 -23.61 1.11 10.41
C THR A 590 -23.36 -0.38 10.22
N TYR A 591 -22.23 -0.74 9.59
CA TYR A 591 -21.86 -2.14 9.40
C TYR A 591 -21.96 -3.01 10.66
N ARG A 592 -22.60 -4.18 10.55
CA ARG A 592 -22.71 -5.21 11.60
C ARG A 592 -21.88 -6.45 11.26
N ASN A 593 -20.80 -6.64 12.04
CA ASN A 593 -19.81 -7.71 11.81
C ASN A 593 -20.37 -9.13 12.04
N LYS A 594 -19.78 -10.13 11.37
CA LYS A 594 -20.20 -11.54 11.43
C LYS A 594 -20.05 -12.17 12.82
N ALA A 595 -19.04 -11.77 13.59
CA ALA A 595 -18.77 -12.35 14.90
C ALA A 595 -19.89 -12.05 15.90
N ASP A 596 -20.36 -10.81 15.92
CA ASP A 596 -21.43 -10.34 16.80
C ASP A 596 -22.84 -10.60 16.22
N TYR A 597 -22.95 -10.54 14.89
CA TYR A 597 -24.21 -10.67 14.15
C TYR A 597 -24.10 -11.75 13.05
N PRO A 598 -24.04 -13.04 13.42
CA PRO A 598 -23.97 -14.12 12.44
C PRO A 598 -25.28 -14.26 11.67
N TYR A 599 -25.20 -14.75 10.42
CA TYR A 599 -26.38 -15.16 9.68
C TYR A 599 -27.07 -16.34 10.35
N ARG A 600 -28.39 -16.42 10.17
CA ARG A 600 -29.21 -17.52 10.69
C ARG A 600 -30.07 -18.12 9.58
N ASP A 601 -30.26 -19.43 9.61
CA ASP A 601 -31.27 -20.06 8.79
C ASP A 601 -32.68 -19.65 9.27
N ALA A 602 -33.71 -19.99 8.50
CA ALA A 602 -35.12 -19.72 8.83
C ALA A 602 -35.59 -20.37 10.15
N ASN A 603 -34.80 -21.30 10.73
CA ASN A 603 -35.06 -21.90 12.04
C ASN A 603 -34.27 -21.22 13.18
N GLY A 604 -33.54 -20.15 12.88
CA GLY A 604 -32.72 -19.39 13.83
C GLY A 604 -31.35 -20.00 14.14
N GLN A 605 -30.94 -21.05 13.42
CA GLN A 605 -29.61 -21.66 13.59
C GLN A 605 -28.55 -20.83 12.88
N ALA A 606 -27.50 -20.46 13.61
CA ALA A 606 -26.39 -19.71 13.02
C ALA A 606 -25.61 -20.58 12.03
N PHE A 607 -25.17 -19.99 10.93
CA PHE A 607 -24.31 -20.64 9.94
C PHE A 607 -23.31 -19.63 9.34
N ASP A 608 -22.23 -20.13 8.76
CA ASP A 608 -21.31 -19.33 7.96
C ASP A 608 -21.67 -19.47 6.48
N ASP A 609 -21.95 -18.35 5.82
CA ASP A 609 -22.26 -18.28 4.39
C ASP A 609 -21.11 -18.79 3.50
N ARG A 610 -19.85 -18.68 3.95
CA ARG A 610 -18.68 -19.15 3.21
C ARG A 610 -18.68 -20.66 3.01
N ASP A 611 -19.31 -21.42 3.90
CA ASP A 611 -19.47 -22.87 3.75
C ASP A 611 -20.34 -23.24 2.53
N TYR A 612 -21.07 -22.28 1.96
CA TYR A 612 -22.03 -22.47 0.88
C TYR A 612 -21.69 -21.76 -0.42
N ALA A 613 -20.63 -20.92 -0.46
CA ALA A 613 -20.28 -20.11 -1.63
C ALA A 613 -20.01 -20.93 -2.92
N LEU A 614 -19.51 -22.16 -2.77
CA LEU A 614 -19.32 -23.13 -3.88
C LEU A 614 -20.33 -24.28 -3.86
N ALA A 615 -21.32 -24.24 -2.97
CA ALA A 615 -22.34 -25.28 -2.87
C ALA A 615 -23.46 -25.09 -3.91
N ASP A 616 -24.17 -26.19 -4.18
CA ASP A 616 -25.36 -26.18 -5.05
C ASP A 616 -26.65 -25.82 -4.30
N THR A 617 -26.56 -25.57 -3.00
CA THR A 617 -27.70 -25.26 -2.12
C THR A 617 -27.29 -24.25 -1.07
N PHE A 618 -28.22 -23.39 -0.66
CA PHE A 618 -28.05 -22.43 0.45
C PHE A 618 -29.09 -22.70 1.55
N PRO A 619 -28.79 -22.45 2.85
CA PRO A 619 -29.79 -22.56 3.91
C PRO A 619 -31.00 -21.67 3.64
N PRO A 620 -32.24 -22.14 3.91
CA PRO A 620 -33.42 -21.31 3.72
C PRO A 620 -33.35 -20.09 4.66
N LEU A 621 -33.65 -18.91 4.12
CA LEU A 621 -33.62 -17.64 4.87
C LEU A 621 -35.03 -17.09 5.13
N ASP A 622 -35.13 -16.23 6.13
CA ASP A 622 -36.33 -15.50 6.51
C ASP A 622 -35.95 -14.06 6.88
N VAL A 623 -36.68 -13.07 6.34
CA VAL A 623 -36.36 -11.64 6.50
C VAL A 623 -36.34 -11.18 7.96
N ASP A 624 -37.14 -11.80 8.84
CA ASP A 624 -37.25 -11.41 10.25
C ASP A 624 -36.20 -12.11 11.13
N ILE A 625 -35.49 -13.12 10.60
CA ILE A 625 -34.65 -14.03 11.39
C ILE A 625 -33.20 -14.02 10.93
N SER A 626 -32.98 -14.01 9.61
CA SER A 626 -31.73 -14.46 9.02
C SER A 626 -30.61 -13.44 9.02
N PHE A 627 -30.93 -12.14 9.10
CA PHE A 627 -30.01 -11.05 8.82
C PHE A 627 -29.69 -10.19 10.06
N PRO A 628 -28.54 -9.49 10.06
CA PRO A 628 -28.21 -8.52 11.10
C PRO A 628 -29.21 -7.37 11.21
N TYR A 629 -29.71 -6.87 10.06
CA TYR A 629 -30.81 -5.92 9.99
C TYR A 629 -32.07 -6.58 9.42
N THR A 630 -33.24 -6.05 9.75
CA THR A 630 -34.50 -6.53 9.17
C THR A 630 -34.79 -5.68 7.93
N PRO A 631 -34.59 -6.22 6.71
CA PRO A 631 -34.75 -5.46 5.49
C PRO A 631 -36.22 -5.17 5.21
N THR A 632 -36.48 -4.01 4.64
CA THR A 632 -37.79 -3.52 4.21
C THR A 632 -37.65 -2.74 2.93
N ILE A 633 -38.64 -2.86 2.05
CA ILE A 633 -38.71 -2.08 0.81
C ILE A 633 -39.74 -0.96 1.01
N PRO A 634 -39.42 0.29 0.65
CA PRO A 634 -40.38 1.39 0.66
C PRO A 634 -41.63 1.09 -0.18
N ALA A 635 -42.78 1.57 0.26
CA ALA A 635 -44.04 1.31 -0.43
C ALA A 635 -44.06 2.01 -1.80
N GLY A 636 -44.28 1.24 -2.86
CA GLY A 636 -44.20 1.68 -4.25
C GLY A 636 -43.00 1.11 -5.01
N ASP A 637 -41.96 0.67 -4.29
CA ASP A 637 -40.70 0.19 -4.87
C ASP A 637 -40.57 -1.34 -4.82
N GLU A 638 -41.65 -2.06 -4.48
CA GLU A 638 -41.62 -3.52 -4.33
C GLU A 638 -41.29 -4.28 -5.63
N ASP A 639 -41.47 -3.66 -6.78
CA ASP A 639 -41.17 -4.19 -8.11
C ASP A 639 -40.20 -3.27 -8.88
N ALA A 640 -39.36 -2.50 -8.16
CA ALA A 640 -38.50 -1.48 -8.76
C ALA A 640 -37.36 -2.05 -9.63
N LYS A 641 -36.92 -3.28 -9.37
CA LYS A 641 -35.75 -3.91 -10.02
C LYS A 641 -36.17 -4.98 -11.03
N ASN A 642 -35.37 -5.15 -12.08
CA ASN A 642 -35.55 -6.19 -13.09
C ASN A 642 -34.18 -6.86 -13.39
N PRO A 643 -34.08 -8.21 -13.40
CA PRO A 643 -35.16 -9.20 -13.31
C PRO A 643 -35.86 -9.28 -11.95
N ASP A 644 -37.13 -9.74 -11.93
CA ASP A 644 -38.00 -9.81 -10.74
C ASP A 644 -37.34 -10.36 -9.47
N TRP A 645 -36.39 -11.29 -9.60
CA TRP A 645 -35.73 -11.91 -8.46
C TRP A 645 -34.91 -10.90 -7.63
N LEU A 646 -34.41 -9.81 -8.24
CA LEU A 646 -33.69 -8.74 -7.55
C LEU A 646 -34.56 -7.96 -6.56
N ASN A 647 -35.89 -8.04 -6.66
CA ASN A 647 -36.78 -7.42 -5.67
C ASN A 647 -36.88 -8.22 -4.36
N ASN A 648 -36.28 -9.40 -4.27
CA ASN A 648 -36.33 -10.20 -3.04
C ASN A 648 -35.20 -9.77 -2.08
N PRO A 649 -35.51 -9.17 -0.91
CA PRO A 649 -34.50 -8.68 0.04
C PRO A 649 -33.66 -9.82 0.65
N LEU A 650 -34.08 -11.08 0.50
CA LEU A 650 -33.29 -12.23 0.94
C LEU A 650 -31.98 -12.42 0.15
N TYR A 651 -31.86 -11.79 -1.01
CA TYR A 651 -30.68 -11.88 -1.88
C TYR A 651 -29.66 -10.75 -1.67
N TYR A 652 -29.77 -10.06 -0.54
CA TYR A 652 -28.87 -8.99 -0.13
C TYR A 652 -28.25 -9.29 1.23
N HIS A 653 -27.04 -8.78 1.50
CA HIS A 653 -26.33 -9.11 2.74
C HIS A 653 -26.97 -8.48 3.97
N ASN A 654 -27.65 -7.33 3.81
CA ASN A 654 -28.44 -6.65 4.85
C ASN A 654 -27.65 -6.38 6.15
N ARG A 655 -26.42 -5.84 6.02
CA ARG A 655 -25.51 -5.57 7.16
C ARG A 655 -25.19 -4.10 7.38
N GLY A 656 -25.70 -3.20 6.53
CA GLY A 656 -25.38 -1.78 6.55
C GLY A 656 -24.10 -1.45 5.78
N ASP A 657 -23.78 -0.15 5.77
CA ASP A 657 -22.75 0.50 4.98
C ASP A 657 -21.35 -0.04 5.27
N SER A 658 -20.63 -0.40 4.20
CA SER A 658 -19.25 -0.86 4.29
C SER A 658 -18.34 0.18 4.95
N THR A 659 -17.38 -0.31 5.75
CA THR A 659 -16.23 0.50 6.20
C THR A 659 -15.02 0.33 5.29
N PHE A 660 -15.14 -0.49 4.24
CA PHE A 660 -14.08 -0.85 3.29
C PHE A 660 -12.85 -1.50 3.93
N VAL A 661 -12.97 -2.05 5.15
CA VAL A 661 -11.88 -2.67 5.91
C VAL A 661 -12.28 -4.06 6.37
N GLY A 662 -11.42 -5.05 6.12
CA GLY A 662 -11.67 -6.44 6.50
C GLY A 662 -12.91 -7.00 5.80
N GLU A 663 -13.71 -7.78 6.54
CA GLU A 663 -14.90 -8.42 5.98
C GLU A 663 -15.93 -7.43 5.44
N SER A 664 -16.04 -6.22 6.00
CA SER A 664 -17.07 -5.26 5.56
C SER A 664 -16.92 -4.86 4.09
N SER A 665 -15.71 -5.02 3.53
CA SER A 665 -15.45 -4.75 2.12
C SER A 665 -16.16 -5.69 1.15
N GLN A 666 -16.69 -6.83 1.59
CA GLN A 666 -17.41 -7.80 0.75
C GLN A 666 -18.85 -8.11 1.20
N TYR A 667 -19.32 -7.45 2.25
CA TYR A 667 -20.58 -7.79 2.94
C TYR A 667 -21.42 -6.58 3.30
N GLY A 668 -20.94 -5.38 3.00
CA GLY A 668 -21.53 -4.12 3.43
C GLY A 668 -21.91 -3.26 2.24
N ASP A 669 -22.96 -2.46 2.42
CA ASP A 669 -23.54 -1.64 1.36
C ASP A 669 -22.49 -0.67 0.79
N PHE A 670 -22.35 -0.68 -0.54
CA PHE A 670 -21.27 0.03 -1.23
C PHE A 670 -21.63 1.50 -1.37
N PHE A 671 -21.27 2.31 -0.37
CA PHE A 671 -21.76 3.70 -0.22
C PHE A 671 -23.30 3.78 -0.16
N GLY A 672 -23.93 2.82 0.53
CA GLY A 672 -25.39 2.73 0.67
C GLY A 672 -26.08 1.95 -0.44
N LEU A 673 -25.38 1.56 -1.51
CA LEU A 673 -25.95 0.71 -2.56
C LEU A 673 -26.16 -0.71 -2.06
N ASP A 674 -27.37 -1.24 -2.26
CA ASP A 674 -27.81 -2.55 -1.76
C ASP A 674 -26.84 -3.68 -2.19
N ASP A 675 -26.09 -4.26 -1.24
CA ASP A 675 -25.05 -5.26 -1.49
C ASP A 675 -25.63 -6.66 -1.72
N LEU A 676 -25.35 -7.26 -2.88
CA LEU A 676 -25.91 -8.54 -3.31
C LEU A 676 -25.21 -9.71 -2.61
N PHE A 677 -26.01 -10.65 -2.12
CA PHE A 677 -25.56 -11.81 -1.35
C PHE A 677 -24.96 -12.90 -2.27
N THR A 678 -23.78 -12.62 -2.80
CA THR A 678 -23.11 -13.38 -3.88
C THR A 678 -22.61 -14.78 -3.48
N GLU A 679 -22.61 -15.12 -2.19
CA GLU A 679 -22.44 -16.50 -1.72
C GLU A 679 -23.65 -17.41 -2.01
N GLN A 680 -24.82 -16.85 -2.33
CA GLN A 680 -26.01 -17.64 -2.63
C GLN A 680 -26.01 -18.17 -4.07
N VAL A 681 -26.24 -19.48 -4.22
CA VAL A 681 -26.32 -20.14 -5.53
C VAL A 681 -27.39 -19.56 -6.45
N ASP A 682 -28.51 -19.07 -5.91
CA ASP A 682 -29.58 -18.46 -6.70
C ASP A 682 -29.16 -17.09 -7.26
N VAL A 683 -28.40 -16.30 -6.49
CA VAL A 683 -27.81 -15.02 -6.95
C VAL A 683 -26.76 -15.27 -8.04
N VAL A 684 -25.88 -16.26 -7.83
CA VAL A 684 -24.89 -16.70 -8.84
C VAL A 684 -25.57 -17.09 -10.15
N ASN A 685 -26.62 -17.92 -10.09
CA ASN A 685 -27.37 -18.35 -11.26
C ASN A 685 -28.13 -17.17 -11.91
N GLY A 686 -28.69 -16.26 -11.11
CA GLY A 686 -29.32 -15.03 -11.59
C GLY A 686 -28.37 -14.20 -12.44
N PHE A 687 -27.14 -13.99 -11.98
CA PHE A 687 -26.12 -13.26 -12.74
C PHE A 687 -25.61 -14.02 -13.96
N ILE A 688 -25.47 -15.34 -13.91
CA ILE A 688 -25.17 -16.13 -15.13
C ILE A 688 -26.24 -15.86 -16.20
N ASN A 689 -27.52 -15.81 -15.83
CA ASN A 689 -28.60 -15.51 -16.77
C ASN A 689 -28.54 -14.08 -17.30
N ILE A 690 -28.29 -13.09 -16.44
CA ILE A 690 -28.13 -11.68 -16.84
C ILE A 690 -26.96 -11.52 -17.83
N PHE A 691 -25.82 -12.14 -17.55
CA PHE A 691 -24.68 -12.06 -18.46
C PHE A 691 -25.03 -12.75 -19.79
N ASN A 692 -25.57 -13.96 -19.75
CA ASN A 692 -25.96 -14.66 -20.97
C ASN A 692 -27.03 -13.91 -21.79
N PHE A 693 -27.93 -13.16 -21.14
CA PHE A 693 -28.93 -12.34 -21.82
C PHE A 693 -28.28 -11.33 -22.79
N TRP A 694 -27.25 -10.61 -22.36
CA TRP A 694 -26.59 -9.61 -23.22
C TRP A 694 -25.78 -10.26 -24.34
N VAL A 695 -25.15 -11.39 -24.08
CA VAL A 695 -24.49 -12.20 -25.12
C VAL A 695 -25.50 -12.65 -26.18
N ASP A 696 -26.63 -13.21 -25.75
CA ASP A 696 -27.64 -13.78 -26.65
C ASP A 696 -28.41 -12.73 -27.47
N ASN A 697 -28.71 -11.59 -26.86
CA ASN A 697 -29.59 -10.58 -27.46
C ASN A 697 -28.83 -9.49 -28.21
N PHE A 698 -27.57 -9.19 -27.87
CA PHE A 698 -26.84 -8.04 -28.38
C PHE A 698 -25.50 -8.36 -29.05
N ASP A 699 -25.01 -9.61 -28.99
CA ASP A 699 -23.74 -10.04 -29.60
C ASP A 699 -22.50 -9.27 -29.07
N ILE A 700 -22.51 -8.88 -27.80
CA ILE A 700 -21.36 -8.16 -27.20
C ILE A 700 -20.10 -9.03 -27.16
N ASP A 701 -18.93 -8.38 -27.16
CA ASP A 701 -17.63 -9.04 -27.30
C ASP A 701 -16.96 -9.37 -25.95
N GLY A 702 -17.47 -8.81 -24.85
CA GLY A 702 -16.94 -9.08 -23.53
C GLY A 702 -17.49 -8.18 -22.42
N TYR A 703 -17.01 -8.43 -21.21
CA TYR A 703 -17.34 -7.64 -20.02
C TYR A 703 -16.10 -7.07 -19.33
N ARG A 704 -16.24 -5.86 -18.79
CA ARG A 704 -15.42 -5.35 -17.69
C ARG A 704 -16.23 -5.52 -16.42
N LEU A 705 -15.62 -6.09 -15.39
CA LEU A 705 -16.29 -6.38 -14.12
C LEU A 705 -16.08 -5.21 -13.15
N ASP A 706 -17.17 -4.56 -12.76
CA ASP A 706 -17.14 -3.55 -11.71
C ASP A 706 -16.87 -4.17 -10.33
N THR A 707 -16.21 -3.39 -9.46
CA THR A 707 -16.04 -3.70 -8.02
C THR A 707 -15.60 -5.14 -7.70
N ALA A 708 -14.84 -5.80 -8.58
CA ALA A 708 -14.55 -7.24 -8.49
C ALA A 708 -13.93 -7.70 -7.15
N LYS A 709 -13.21 -6.82 -6.44
CA LYS A 709 -12.63 -7.07 -5.10
C LYS A 709 -13.68 -7.18 -3.99
N HIS A 710 -14.82 -6.52 -4.17
CA HIS A 710 -15.93 -6.44 -3.23
C HIS A 710 -16.92 -7.60 -3.39
N VAL A 711 -16.82 -8.35 -4.49
CA VAL A 711 -17.53 -9.62 -4.68
C VAL A 711 -16.63 -10.78 -4.25
N ASN A 712 -17.19 -11.78 -3.59
CA ASN A 712 -16.44 -12.96 -3.16
C ASN A 712 -15.85 -13.72 -4.37
N ILE A 713 -14.63 -14.25 -4.26
CA ILE A 713 -13.94 -14.84 -5.41
C ILE A 713 -14.63 -16.10 -5.95
N GLU A 714 -15.34 -16.83 -5.11
CA GLU A 714 -16.08 -18.04 -5.47
C GLU A 714 -17.22 -17.75 -6.45
N PHE A 715 -17.84 -16.56 -6.36
CA PHE A 715 -18.82 -16.11 -7.36
C PHE A 715 -18.18 -16.05 -8.75
N TRP A 716 -17.01 -15.41 -8.88
CA TRP A 716 -16.30 -15.31 -10.16
C TRP A 716 -15.82 -16.66 -10.68
N GLN A 717 -15.41 -17.57 -9.78
CA GLN A 717 -15.03 -18.94 -10.14
C GLN A 717 -16.19 -19.75 -10.75
N ARG A 718 -17.44 -19.36 -10.49
CA ARG A 718 -18.65 -19.98 -11.08
C ARG A 718 -19.16 -19.23 -12.30
N VAL A 719 -19.33 -17.91 -12.20
CA VAL A 719 -19.94 -17.10 -13.26
C VAL A 719 -19.05 -17.05 -14.50
N ALA A 720 -17.75 -16.78 -14.34
CA ALA A 720 -16.87 -16.59 -15.49
C ALA A 720 -16.78 -17.84 -16.41
N PRO A 721 -16.54 -19.07 -15.88
CA PRO A 721 -16.54 -20.26 -16.74
C PRO A 721 -17.89 -20.55 -17.38
N ALA A 722 -19.01 -20.35 -16.66
CA ALA A 722 -20.35 -20.62 -17.17
C ALA A 722 -20.71 -19.71 -18.34
N VAL A 723 -20.42 -18.41 -18.23
CA VAL A 723 -20.68 -17.43 -19.30
C VAL A 723 -19.76 -17.67 -20.50
N LEU A 724 -18.48 -18.00 -20.26
CA LEU A 724 -17.54 -18.34 -21.33
C LEU A 724 -17.95 -19.63 -22.06
N GLU A 725 -18.45 -20.65 -21.36
CA GLU A 725 -18.97 -21.87 -21.96
C GLU A 725 -20.22 -21.59 -22.80
N HIS A 726 -21.16 -20.78 -22.28
CA HIS A 726 -22.37 -20.37 -22.99
C HIS A 726 -22.04 -19.64 -24.30
N ALA A 727 -21.14 -18.67 -24.26
CA ALA A 727 -20.75 -17.89 -25.44
C ALA A 727 -19.97 -18.70 -26.50
N GLN A 728 -19.44 -19.87 -26.15
CA GLN A 728 -18.77 -20.77 -27.10
C GLN A 728 -19.74 -21.76 -27.78
N SER A 729 -20.95 -21.93 -27.23
CA SER A 729 -21.97 -22.87 -27.71
C SER A 729 -22.73 -22.36 -28.94
#